data_AF-A0A368KU19-F1
#
_entry.id   AF-A0A368KU19-F1
#
_cell.length_a   1.000
_cell.length_b   1.000
_cell.length_c   1.000
_cell.angle_alpha   90.00
_cell.angle_beta   90.00
_cell.angle_gamma   90.00
#
_symmetry.space_group_name_H-M   'P 1'
#
loop_
_entity.id
_entity.type
_entity.pdbx_description
1 polymer ?
#
loop_
_entity_poly.entity_id
_entity_poly.type
_entity_poly.pdbx_seq_one_letter_code
_entity_poly.pdbx_strand_id
1 'polypeptide(L)'
;MMAADISSIWFQDVSGSDFERSGGGLETDSTGITQQSTQDPYTNDWIVQLSTNVASQMTSVTQVGALLGGSGFNVEVVRGLGLVGQILVHSEGATAEQVGAWFSSLDAVANYELDIASVFNVAPNDPSFSATYGLKQIDAPEAWDKTTGSDSVVVGVIDTGVDWTHPDLAGNIWTNPGEIAGNGIDDDNNGFIDDVHGFDFANNDGDPMDDNHHGTHVAGTIAAQGNNARGVTGVAWNTSIMALKFLSASGTGYTSDAVRAINYATMMRNQYGVNIRVLNNSWGGGGYSASLDAAIQASEAADILFVAAAGNNGTSNDVNPHYPSNYNVGNVITVAATDKNDNLASFSNYGANSVDIAAPGVGIYSTIAGGYYATFSGTSMASPHVAGVAALAFAYDPDATAAEVKDAILAGGDWISGLDGKVATGMRLNAAGTLAHLNSESSTPDPDPTPDPEPVPNQAPTVGSVASDTGTIYLGETSTITLTAKNVADSDGTVSQVAFYRDSNGNGVWDESDALLGSDSTISGGLATLTISNPFTSAGSYKIFAQAIDNEGAKSNLVGTSVTVIQPDDHANTASGATLISVGSPLAGKLNYGGDVDYFRFSAEAGKTYVIDTNHNSLSASVLTLYSSNGASQLAQDTSSAGTKVVWTATTSGTVYFSVKGADSSQMGNYSVSVTESSPFKLNSGTLAILGTEGNDNISVNYSGSTVTVTMNGKSSTFNASQVRRITFDGGAGNDTATFYGTSNREIWTFQGDTMKATGSGFTWSTINTENNIGHASSGDTVRMLDTAGNDTFSSSSTKFTMSGTGYKNEVSGARNVMATANNGGIDTAVLYDSSGNDYFIGRGKDAYMMTSNSTVSTYGFERTSVYSTGGNDQAYLYDSAGNDTFNSYGTSSVLSGPGFVNSVYNFSRVTAMAMNGGNDVATFYDTDGKDTYVARGNQAYMYGAGYYTISQGFSRSTAVSTKGGNDQAFFYDTVGNDTYYSRTVESSMVGQGYANSARGFKNVNAIATMGGHDVAYLFDTASDDRLVARSNYAALYGEDFSSYAAGFDVVVAYSTSGSDKTYVGDIDFLMQYLGEWDD
;
A
#
# COMPACT_ATOMS: atom_id res chain seq x y z
N MET A 1 14.80 -33.57 -61.94
CA MET A 1 14.93 -33.23 -60.50
C MET A 1 16.18 -33.94 -59.99
N MET A 2 17.34 -33.30 -60.10
CA MET A 2 18.52 -33.69 -59.32
C MET A 2 18.31 -33.13 -57.91
N ALA A 3 18.73 -33.87 -56.89
CA ALA A 3 18.70 -33.40 -55.51
C ALA A 3 19.47 -32.06 -55.44
N ALA A 4 18.88 -31.06 -54.82
CA ALA A 4 19.53 -29.78 -54.60
C ALA A 4 20.66 -30.03 -53.59
N ASP A 5 21.89 -30.18 -54.09
CA ASP A 5 23.06 -30.43 -53.25
C ASP A 5 23.36 -29.16 -52.43
N ILE A 6 23.29 -29.30 -51.11
CA ILE A 6 23.74 -28.30 -50.15
C ILE A 6 25.26 -28.45 -50.01
N SER A 7 25.99 -27.34 -50.00
CA SER A 7 27.46 -27.35 -49.93
C SER A 7 27.99 -26.27 -49.01
N SER A 8 28.98 -26.61 -48.18
CA SER A 8 29.62 -25.70 -47.22
C SER A 8 30.27 -24.50 -47.89
N ILE A 9 30.70 -24.63 -49.14
CA ILE A 9 31.24 -23.53 -49.94
C ILE A 9 30.19 -22.43 -50.07
N TRP A 10 28.93 -22.80 -50.28
CA TRP A 10 27.83 -21.87 -50.50
C TRP A 10 27.20 -21.33 -49.22
N PHE A 11 27.84 -21.50 -48.05
CA PHE A 11 27.48 -20.79 -46.81
C PHE A 11 28.47 -19.66 -46.47
N GLN A 12 29.43 -19.38 -47.36
CA GLN A 12 30.45 -18.37 -47.13
C GLN A 12 29.85 -16.96 -47.23
N ASP A 13 30.12 -16.13 -46.21
CA ASP A 13 29.92 -14.68 -46.25
C ASP A 13 31.06 -14.01 -47.03
N VAL A 14 30.74 -13.02 -47.86
CA VAL A 14 31.69 -12.40 -48.81
C VAL A 14 32.02 -10.95 -48.44
N SER A 15 31.07 -10.18 -47.91
CA SER A 15 31.31 -8.80 -47.45
C SER A 15 31.72 -8.77 -45.97
N GLY A 16 32.63 -7.85 -45.61
CA GLY A 16 33.28 -7.76 -44.30
C GLY A 16 32.86 -6.54 -43.45
N SER A 17 31.70 -5.96 -43.71
CA SER A 17 31.17 -4.78 -43.02
C SER A 17 29.75 -5.05 -42.52
N ASP A 18 29.40 -4.40 -41.41
CA ASP A 18 28.08 -4.39 -40.78
C ASP A 18 26.94 -4.15 -41.79
N PHE A 19 26.44 -5.22 -42.39
CA PHE A 19 25.18 -5.17 -43.15
C PHE A 19 24.04 -5.16 -42.12
N GLU A 20 23.84 -4.01 -41.46
CA GLU A 20 22.63 -3.76 -40.69
C GLU A 20 21.47 -3.55 -41.68
N ARG A 21 20.48 -4.44 -41.64
CA ARG A 21 19.21 -4.24 -42.35
C ARG A 21 18.48 -3.08 -41.68
N SER A 22 18.65 -1.87 -42.22
CA SER A 22 17.92 -0.69 -41.75
C SER A 22 16.42 -0.89 -42.01
N GLY A 23 15.65 -0.98 -40.93
CA GLY A 23 14.20 -0.98 -41.01
C GLY A 23 13.71 0.40 -41.43
N GLY A 24 13.33 0.56 -42.69
CA GLY A 24 12.91 1.87 -43.22
C GLY A 24 11.63 2.38 -42.55
N GLY A 25 11.74 3.55 -41.93
CA GLY A 25 10.61 4.36 -41.49
C GLY A 25 9.82 4.93 -42.67
N LEU A 26 8.52 5.11 -42.47
CA LEU A 26 7.60 5.71 -43.43
C LEU A 26 7.71 7.24 -43.36
N GLU A 27 8.10 7.91 -44.45
CA GLU A 27 7.95 9.36 -44.60
C GLU A 27 6.67 9.71 -45.38
N THR A 28 5.91 10.71 -44.89
CA THR A 28 4.71 11.24 -45.57
C THR A 28 5.02 12.48 -46.40
N ASP A 29 4.60 12.51 -47.67
CA ASP A 29 4.56 13.72 -48.50
C ASP A 29 3.20 14.45 -48.48
N SER A 30 3.23 15.69 -48.96
CA SER A 30 2.17 16.70 -48.88
C SER A 30 0.84 16.45 -49.64
N THR A 31 0.55 15.23 -50.12
CA THR A 31 -0.64 15.00 -50.97
C THR A 31 -1.71 14.04 -50.45
N GLY A 32 -1.53 13.40 -49.29
CA GLY A 32 -2.65 12.78 -48.55
C GLY A 32 -3.42 11.66 -49.29
N ILE A 33 -2.84 11.05 -50.33
CA ILE A 33 -3.32 9.81 -50.93
C ILE A 33 -2.26 8.74 -50.65
N THR A 34 -2.62 7.71 -49.89
CA THR A 34 -1.86 6.46 -49.80
C THR A 34 -1.95 5.73 -51.14
N GLN A 35 -1.14 6.18 -52.10
CA GLN A 35 -0.52 5.22 -52.99
C GLN A 35 0.61 4.59 -52.21
N GLN A 36 0.70 3.27 -52.26
CA GLN A 36 1.93 2.55 -52.00
C GLN A 36 3.01 3.29 -52.78
N SER A 37 3.90 4.00 -52.08
CA SER A 37 5.17 4.40 -52.66
C SER A 37 5.74 3.13 -53.26
N THR A 38 6.04 3.18 -54.55
CA THR A 38 6.68 2.10 -55.30
C THR A 38 8.16 1.96 -54.94
N GLN A 39 8.58 2.45 -53.78
CA GLN A 39 9.86 2.13 -53.18
C GLN A 39 9.62 1.53 -51.80
N ASP A 40 9.59 0.20 -51.81
CA ASP A 40 9.78 -0.68 -50.67
C ASP A 40 11.10 -0.29 -49.96
N PRO A 41 11.13 -0.08 -48.63
CA PRO A 41 12.37 0.25 -47.92
C PRO A 41 13.45 -0.85 -47.96
N TYR A 42 13.20 -2.00 -48.61
CA TYR A 42 14.16 -3.10 -48.81
C TYR A 42 14.47 -3.42 -50.28
N THR A 43 14.38 -2.43 -51.18
CA THR A 43 14.35 -2.62 -52.65
C THR A 43 15.61 -3.18 -53.34
N ASN A 44 16.70 -3.45 -52.62
CA ASN A 44 18.03 -3.60 -53.21
C ASN A 44 18.69 -4.97 -53.01
N ASP A 45 18.07 -5.90 -52.28
CA ASP A 45 18.60 -7.25 -52.06
C ASP A 45 17.93 -8.28 -52.98
N TRP A 46 18.73 -9.20 -53.52
CA TRP A 46 18.33 -10.20 -54.51
C TRP A 46 18.83 -11.58 -54.16
N ILE A 47 17.95 -12.57 -54.23
CA ILE A 47 18.32 -13.99 -54.23
C ILE A 47 18.62 -14.39 -55.67
N VAL A 48 19.88 -14.74 -55.95
CA VAL A 48 20.34 -15.11 -57.29
C VAL A 48 20.78 -16.57 -57.30
N GLN A 49 20.27 -17.32 -58.27
CA GLN A 49 20.67 -18.69 -58.55
C GLN A 49 21.50 -18.73 -59.83
N LEU A 50 22.77 -19.12 -59.71
CA LEU A 50 23.66 -19.32 -60.85
C LEU A 50 23.29 -20.58 -61.64
N SER A 51 23.61 -20.57 -62.93
CA SER A 51 23.47 -21.75 -63.80
C SER A 51 24.40 -22.87 -63.36
N THR A 52 23.96 -24.12 -63.53
CA THR A 52 24.63 -25.31 -62.98
C THR A 52 26.06 -25.46 -63.50
N ASN A 53 26.30 -25.05 -64.76
CA ASN A 53 27.61 -25.05 -65.37
C ASN A 53 28.56 -24.05 -64.70
N VAL A 54 28.06 -22.88 -64.30
CA VAL A 54 28.85 -21.84 -63.61
C VAL A 54 29.06 -22.21 -62.14
N ALA A 55 28.00 -22.63 -61.45
CA ALA A 55 28.06 -23.01 -60.04
C ALA A 55 29.04 -24.18 -59.78
N SER A 56 29.13 -25.15 -60.69
CA SER A 56 30.05 -26.30 -60.58
C SER A 56 31.54 -25.95 -60.69
N GLN A 57 31.86 -24.74 -61.17
CA GLN A 57 33.24 -24.26 -61.35
C GLN A 57 33.70 -23.36 -60.20
N MET A 58 32.79 -22.97 -59.30
CA MET A 58 33.11 -22.13 -58.15
C MET A 58 33.71 -22.96 -57.02
N THR A 59 34.77 -22.42 -56.43
CA THR A 59 35.43 -22.97 -55.23
C THR A 59 35.22 -22.12 -53.99
N SER A 60 34.60 -20.94 -54.14
CA SER A 60 34.26 -19.96 -53.10
C SER A 60 33.14 -19.03 -53.59
N VAL A 61 32.28 -18.54 -52.70
CA VAL A 61 31.21 -17.56 -53.03
C VAL A 61 31.81 -16.23 -53.47
N THR A 62 32.98 -15.83 -52.95
CA THR A 62 33.69 -14.61 -53.33
C THR A 62 34.04 -14.56 -54.83
N GLN A 63 34.20 -15.73 -55.47
CA GLN A 63 34.49 -15.82 -56.92
C GLN A 63 33.31 -15.37 -57.78
N VAL A 64 32.10 -15.32 -57.23
CA VAL A 64 30.90 -14.92 -57.97
C VAL A 64 30.87 -13.42 -58.25
N GLY A 65 31.49 -12.59 -57.40
CA GLY A 65 31.55 -11.14 -57.63
C GLY A 65 32.16 -10.76 -58.99
N ALA A 66 33.15 -11.53 -59.47
CA ALA A 66 33.76 -11.31 -60.78
C ALA A 66 32.84 -11.68 -61.98
N LEU A 67 31.83 -12.52 -61.76
CA LEU A 67 30.84 -12.92 -62.77
C LEU A 67 29.68 -11.95 -62.90
N LEU A 68 29.41 -11.20 -61.83
CA LEU A 68 28.37 -10.20 -61.74
C LEU A 68 28.90 -8.77 -62.03
N GLY A 69 30.10 -8.66 -62.61
CA GLY A 69 30.63 -7.39 -63.09
C GLY A 69 30.00 -6.93 -64.41
N GLY A 70 29.99 -5.60 -64.66
CA GLY A 70 29.56 -5.03 -65.94
C GLY A 70 28.09 -4.60 -66.05
N SER A 71 27.38 -4.51 -64.92
CA SER A 71 26.01 -4.00 -64.74
C SER A 71 25.83 -2.52 -65.08
N GLY A 72 26.85 -1.69 -64.85
CA GLY A 72 26.72 -0.23 -64.91
C GLY A 72 26.14 0.40 -63.64
N PHE A 73 25.94 -0.39 -62.59
CA PHE A 73 25.50 -0.02 -61.23
C PHE A 73 26.20 -0.93 -60.21
N ASN A 74 26.21 -0.56 -58.93
CA ASN A 74 26.94 -1.34 -57.91
C ASN A 74 26.21 -2.66 -57.64
N VAL A 75 26.92 -3.77 -57.66
CA VAL A 75 26.38 -5.11 -57.38
C VAL A 75 27.39 -5.86 -56.53
N GLU A 76 27.01 -6.18 -55.31
CA GLU A 76 27.86 -6.84 -54.33
C GLU A 76 27.28 -8.20 -53.94
N VAL A 77 28.11 -9.25 -53.99
CA VAL A 77 27.71 -10.55 -53.43
C VAL A 77 27.89 -10.48 -51.92
N VAL A 78 26.79 -10.61 -51.18
CA VAL A 78 26.78 -10.51 -49.71
C VAL A 78 27.20 -11.83 -49.09
N ARG A 79 26.52 -12.94 -49.47
CA ARG A 79 26.77 -14.28 -48.92
C ARG A 79 26.18 -15.40 -49.78
N GLY A 80 26.58 -16.63 -49.52
CA GLY A 80 25.91 -17.82 -50.05
C GLY A 80 24.74 -18.28 -49.15
N LEU A 81 23.71 -18.88 -49.75
CA LEU A 81 22.49 -19.32 -49.05
C LEU A 81 22.42 -20.85 -48.83
N GLY A 82 23.52 -21.56 -49.07
CA GLY A 82 23.72 -22.97 -48.74
C GLY A 82 23.46 -23.94 -49.89
N LEU A 83 22.62 -23.58 -50.85
CA LEU A 83 22.41 -24.34 -52.09
C LEU A 83 23.50 -24.03 -53.11
N VAL A 84 23.97 -25.05 -53.84
CA VAL A 84 24.97 -24.86 -54.88
C VAL A 84 24.49 -23.85 -55.93
N GLY A 85 25.22 -22.73 -56.02
CA GLY A 85 24.92 -21.63 -56.95
C GLY A 85 23.97 -20.56 -56.39
N GLN A 86 23.46 -20.69 -55.17
CA GLN A 86 22.50 -19.75 -54.59
C GLN A 86 23.19 -18.73 -53.68
N ILE A 87 22.98 -17.45 -53.96
CA ILE A 87 23.64 -16.33 -53.27
C ILE A 87 22.68 -15.17 -53.01
N LEU A 88 22.99 -14.37 -52.01
CA LEU A 88 22.39 -13.07 -51.75
C LEU A 88 23.28 -11.98 -52.36
N VAL A 89 22.65 -11.06 -53.09
CA VAL A 89 23.30 -9.96 -53.81
C VAL A 89 22.63 -8.64 -53.45
N HIS A 90 23.42 -7.65 -53.08
CA HIS A 90 22.97 -6.27 -52.87
C HIS A 90 23.25 -5.44 -54.12
N SER A 91 22.32 -4.57 -54.52
CA SER A 91 22.48 -3.69 -55.69
C SER A 91 22.21 -2.23 -55.36
N GLU A 92 23.07 -1.30 -55.76
CA GLU A 92 22.86 0.15 -55.59
C GLU A 92 23.02 0.90 -56.92
N GLY A 93 22.26 1.98 -57.09
CA GLY A 93 22.39 2.88 -58.25
C GLY A 93 21.60 2.46 -59.50
N ALA A 94 20.66 1.53 -59.40
CA ALA A 94 19.71 1.16 -60.46
C ALA A 94 18.33 0.80 -59.90
N THR A 95 17.27 0.92 -60.71
CA THR A 95 15.92 0.47 -60.32
C THR A 95 15.82 -1.05 -60.35
N ALA A 96 14.90 -1.64 -59.57
CA ALA A 96 14.72 -3.09 -59.55
C ALA A 96 14.43 -3.69 -60.94
N GLU A 97 13.76 -2.94 -61.82
CA GLU A 97 13.50 -3.34 -63.20
C GLU A 97 14.79 -3.37 -64.05
N GLN A 98 15.71 -2.43 -63.83
CA GLN A 98 17.01 -2.39 -64.49
C GLN A 98 17.92 -3.53 -64.01
N VAL A 99 17.93 -3.79 -62.71
CA VAL A 99 18.70 -4.90 -62.10
C VAL A 99 18.17 -6.25 -62.57
N GLY A 100 16.85 -6.44 -62.58
CA GLY A 100 16.22 -7.65 -63.11
C GLY A 100 16.46 -7.86 -64.61
N ALA A 101 16.36 -6.80 -65.42
CA ALA A 101 16.68 -6.87 -66.85
C ALA A 101 18.16 -7.25 -67.09
N TRP A 102 19.06 -6.77 -66.23
CA TRP A 102 20.47 -7.12 -66.29
C TRP A 102 20.72 -8.58 -65.87
N PHE A 103 20.16 -9.05 -64.76
CA PHE A 103 20.26 -10.47 -64.38
C PHE A 103 19.72 -11.40 -65.48
N SER A 104 18.60 -11.02 -66.13
CA SER A 104 18.07 -11.73 -67.30
C SER A 104 19.01 -11.77 -68.49
N SER A 105 19.96 -10.83 -68.60
CA SER A 105 20.93 -10.76 -69.70
C SER A 105 22.18 -11.64 -69.49
N LEU A 106 22.39 -12.15 -68.27
CA LEU A 106 23.58 -12.92 -67.92
C LEU A 106 23.32 -14.43 -68.12
N ASP A 107 24.05 -15.05 -69.05
CA ASP A 107 24.04 -16.53 -69.23
C ASP A 107 24.46 -17.29 -67.94
N ALA A 108 25.13 -16.60 -67.02
CA ALA A 108 25.56 -17.12 -65.74
C ALA A 108 24.44 -17.23 -64.69
N VAL A 109 23.32 -16.52 -64.87
CA VAL A 109 22.19 -16.49 -63.93
C VAL A 109 21.07 -17.38 -64.47
N ALA A 110 20.67 -18.39 -63.69
CA ALA A 110 19.58 -19.28 -64.03
C ALA A 110 18.22 -18.79 -63.52
N ASN A 111 18.21 -18.14 -62.36
CA ASN A 111 17.02 -17.51 -61.79
C ASN A 111 17.42 -16.37 -60.86
N TYR A 112 16.53 -15.40 -60.66
CA TYR A 112 16.69 -14.33 -59.68
C TYR A 112 15.32 -13.91 -59.15
N GLU A 113 15.28 -13.49 -57.89
CA GLU A 113 14.11 -12.92 -57.23
C GLU A 113 14.56 -11.86 -56.22
N LEU A 114 13.68 -10.90 -55.91
CA LEU A 114 13.94 -9.96 -54.82
C LEU A 114 13.94 -10.71 -53.49
N ASP A 115 14.87 -10.36 -52.60
CA ASP A 115 14.85 -10.81 -51.21
C ASP A 115 13.79 -9.99 -50.46
N ILE A 116 12.57 -10.49 -50.44
CA ILE A 116 11.45 -9.80 -49.82
C ILE A 116 11.48 -10.07 -48.31
N ALA A 117 11.58 -9.00 -47.52
CA ALA A 117 11.38 -9.07 -46.08
C ALA A 117 10.01 -9.70 -45.77
N SER A 118 10.02 -10.85 -45.09
CA SER A 118 8.79 -11.44 -44.57
C SER A 118 8.40 -10.71 -43.28
N VAL A 119 7.51 -9.72 -43.41
CA VAL A 119 6.91 -9.05 -42.25
C VAL A 119 5.76 -9.92 -41.75
N PHE A 120 5.89 -10.50 -40.55
CA PHE A 120 4.75 -11.09 -39.86
C PHE A 120 3.92 -9.93 -39.32
N ASN A 121 2.93 -9.45 -40.06
CA ASN A 121 2.00 -8.46 -39.52
C ASN A 121 1.10 -9.16 -38.49
N VAL A 122 1.35 -8.95 -37.19
CA VAL A 122 0.54 -9.50 -36.10
C VAL A 122 -0.78 -8.71 -36.02
N ALA A 123 -1.67 -8.94 -36.98
CA ALA A 123 -3.01 -8.37 -36.95
C ALA A 123 -3.91 -9.19 -36.01
N PRO A 124 -4.62 -8.54 -35.06
CA PRO A 124 -5.55 -9.24 -34.18
C PRO A 124 -6.73 -9.80 -34.98
N ASN A 125 -7.24 -10.97 -34.60
CA ASN A 125 -8.43 -11.56 -35.20
C ASN A 125 -9.75 -10.97 -34.64
N ASP A 126 -9.67 -9.92 -33.83
CA ASP A 126 -10.78 -9.29 -33.11
C ASP A 126 -11.74 -8.58 -34.07
N PRO A 127 -13.05 -8.94 -34.10
CA PRO A 127 -14.00 -8.47 -35.11
C PRO A 127 -14.16 -6.95 -35.23
N SER A 128 -13.89 -6.20 -34.15
CA SER A 128 -14.04 -4.74 -34.11
C SER A 128 -12.72 -3.99 -34.19
N PHE A 129 -11.59 -4.66 -34.48
CA PHE A 129 -10.29 -3.99 -34.66
C PHE A 129 -10.33 -2.90 -35.75
N SER A 130 -11.13 -3.06 -36.80
CA SER A 130 -11.29 -2.01 -37.81
C SER A 130 -11.96 -0.73 -37.28
N ALA A 131 -12.66 -0.80 -36.14
CA ALA A 131 -13.32 0.34 -35.50
C ALA A 131 -12.40 1.11 -34.53
N THR A 132 -11.25 0.53 -34.14
CA THR A 132 -10.27 1.13 -33.22
C THR A 132 -9.18 1.88 -33.99
N TYR A 133 -9.57 2.94 -34.71
CA TYR A 133 -8.64 3.69 -35.58
C TYR A 133 -7.39 4.20 -34.83
N GLY A 134 -7.53 4.55 -33.55
CA GLY A 134 -6.45 5.09 -32.72
C GLY A 134 -5.26 4.15 -32.61
N LEU A 135 -5.48 2.83 -32.54
CA LEU A 135 -4.41 1.83 -32.48
C LEU A 135 -3.52 1.87 -33.72
N LYS A 136 -4.15 2.00 -34.88
CA LYS A 136 -3.43 2.11 -36.14
C LYS A 136 -2.76 3.46 -36.32
N GLN A 137 -3.33 4.51 -35.72
CA GLN A 137 -2.76 5.85 -35.78
C GLN A 137 -1.51 5.95 -34.92
N ILE A 138 -1.41 5.20 -33.81
CA ILE A 138 -0.21 5.16 -32.96
C ILE A 138 0.79 4.07 -33.37
N ASP A 139 0.68 3.48 -34.56
CA ASP A 139 1.51 2.37 -35.03
C ASP A 139 1.60 1.18 -34.04
N ALA A 140 0.48 0.85 -33.40
CA ALA A 140 0.40 -0.31 -32.50
C ALA A 140 0.65 -1.65 -33.25
N PRO A 141 0.12 -1.89 -34.47
CA PRO A 141 0.44 -3.11 -35.22
C PRO A 141 1.93 -3.33 -35.45
N GLU A 142 2.66 -2.27 -35.79
CA GLU A 142 4.10 -2.30 -36.00
C GLU A 142 4.86 -2.53 -34.68
N ALA A 143 4.31 -2.09 -33.55
CA ALA A 143 4.84 -2.42 -32.22
C ALA A 143 4.58 -3.88 -31.82
N TRP A 144 3.43 -4.45 -32.20
CA TRP A 144 3.04 -5.83 -31.90
C TRP A 144 3.92 -6.88 -32.56
N ASP A 145 4.59 -6.52 -33.66
CA ASP A 145 5.62 -7.35 -34.28
C ASP A 145 6.85 -7.53 -33.34
N LYS A 146 7.04 -6.65 -32.35
CA LYS A 146 8.09 -6.73 -31.33
C LYS A 146 7.59 -7.30 -30.00
N THR A 147 6.45 -6.81 -29.52
CA THR A 147 5.79 -7.34 -28.31
C THR A 147 4.31 -6.98 -28.30
N THR A 148 3.48 -7.92 -27.84
CA THR A 148 2.04 -7.68 -27.60
C THR A 148 1.73 -7.42 -26.13
N GLY A 149 2.75 -7.25 -25.27
CA GLY A 149 2.61 -7.10 -23.82
C GLY A 149 2.95 -8.36 -23.02
N SER A 150 3.06 -8.22 -21.70
CA SER A 150 3.24 -9.32 -20.74
C SER A 150 2.22 -9.23 -19.60
N ASP A 151 1.66 -10.38 -19.20
CA ASP A 151 0.77 -10.51 -18.03
C ASP A 151 1.48 -10.16 -16.71
N SER A 152 2.82 -10.21 -16.71
CA SER A 152 3.67 -9.79 -15.60
C SER A 152 3.72 -8.28 -15.40
N VAL A 153 3.30 -7.47 -16.38
CA VAL A 153 3.21 -6.01 -16.23
C VAL A 153 1.81 -5.67 -15.75
N VAL A 154 1.72 -4.96 -14.62
CA VAL A 154 0.44 -4.54 -14.07
C VAL A 154 0.22 -3.04 -14.30
N VAL A 155 -0.98 -2.69 -14.77
CA VAL A 155 -1.45 -1.31 -14.92
C VAL A 155 -2.60 -1.07 -13.96
N GLY A 156 -2.43 -0.10 -13.06
CA GLY A 156 -3.50 0.34 -12.15
C GLY A 156 -4.43 1.34 -12.84
N VAL A 157 -5.73 1.02 -12.90
CA VAL A 157 -6.75 1.92 -13.45
C VAL A 157 -7.47 2.60 -12.29
N ILE A 158 -7.11 3.85 -12.00
CA ILE A 158 -7.71 4.64 -10.92
C ILE A 158 -8.91 5.41 -11.48
N ASP A 159 -10.12 4.86 -11.34
CA ASP A 159 -11.32 5.35 -12.03
C ASP A 159 -12.64 4.96 -11.30
N THR A 160 -13.70 4.66 -12.05
CA THR A 160 -15.03 4.21 -11.63
C THR A 160 -15.13 2.70 -11.36
N GLY A 161 -14.01 1.99 -11.40
CA GLY A 161 -13.93 0.53 -11.36
C GLY A 161 -13.72 -0.08 -12.73
N VAL A 162 -13.64 -1.40 -12.78
CA VAL A 162 -13.54 -2.17 -14.03
C VAL A 162 -14.52 -3.33 -13.96
N ASP A 163 -15.29 -3.56 -15.03
CA ASP A 163 -16.03 -4.81 -15.19
C ASP A 163 -15.04 -5.94 -15.44
N TRP A 164 -14.53 -6.50 -14.34
CA TRP A 164 -13.57 -7.58 -14.35
C TRP A 164 -14.14 -8.90 -14.88
N THR A 165 -15.46 -8.96 -15.09
CA THR A 165 -16.13 -10.09 -15.77
C THR A 165 -16.29 -9.88 -17.27
N HIS A 166 -15.95 -8.70 -17.80
CA HIS A 166 -16.13 -8.39 -19.21
C HIS A 166 -15.40 -9.43 -20.07
N PRO A 167 -16.05 -10.08 -21.06
CA PRO A 167 -15.47 -11.24 -21.74
C PRO A 167 -14.23 -10.95 -22.60
N ASP A 168 -13.90 -9.67 -22.79
CA ASP A 168 -12.69 -9.16 -23.47
C ASP A 168 -11.60 -8.65 -22.50
N LEU A 169 -11.92 -8.57 -21.20
CA LEU A 169 -10.98 -8.13 -20.16
C LEU A 169 -10.64 -9.24 -19.19
N ALA A 170 -11.54 -10.19 -18.96
CA ALA A 170 -11.48 -11.11 -17.82
C ALA A 170 -10.15 -11.87 -17.65
N GLY A 171 -9.47 -12.27 -18.72
CA GLY A 171 -8.16 -12.93 -18.59
C GLY A 171 -6.95 -11.98 -18.59
N ASN A 172 -7.19 -10.67 -18.69
CA ASN A 172 -6.22 -9.59 -18.48
C ASN A 172 -6.50 -8.84 -17.15
N ILE A 173 -7.40 -9.32 -16.30
CA ILE A 173 -7.60 -8.73 -14.97
C ILE A 173 -6.55 -9.30 -14.02
N TRP A 174 -5.86 -8.41 -13.30
CA TRP A 174 -4.95 -8.78 -12.24
C TRP A 174 -5.71 -9.47 -11.11
N THR A 175 -5.14 -10.54 -10.57
CA THR A 175 -5.69 -11.24 -9.41
C THR A 175 -4.67 -11.24 -8.30
N ASN A 176 -5.06 -10.79 -7.10
CA ASN A 176 -4.19 -10.79 -5.93
C ASN A 176 -3.85 -12.25 -5.54
N PRO A 177 -2.59 -12.69 -5.69
CA PRO A 177 -2.21 -14.06 -5.30
C PRO A 177 -2.21 -14.27 -3.78
N GLY A 178 -2.29 -13.18 -3.00
CA GLY A 178 -2.36 -13.19 -1.54
C GLY A 178 -3.75 -13.45 -0.96
N GLU A 179 -4.82 -13.31 -1.76
CA GLU A 179 -6.21 -13.34 -1.29
C GLU A 179 -6.95 -14.65 -1.59
N ILE A 180 -7.82 -15.07 -0.68
CA ILE A 180 -8.79 -16.13 -0.89
C ILE A 180 -10.17 -15.51 -1.08
N ALA A 181 -10.57 -15.35 -2.34
CA ALA A 181 -11.80 -14.68 -2.73
C ALA A 181 -13.06 -15.06 -1.91
N GLY A 182 -13.63 -14.06 -1.23
CA GLY A 182 -14.96 -14.10 -0.63
C GLY A 182 -14.99 -14.77 0.75
N ASN A 183 -13.87 -14.80 1.47
CA ASN A 183 -13.81 -15.36 2.82
C ASN A 183 -14.05 -14.31 3.93
N GLY A 184 -14.10 -13.02 3.58
CA GLY A 184 -14.30 -11.91 4.52
C GLY A 184 -13.09 -11.61 5.40
N ILE A 185 -11.90 -12.02 4.98
CA ILE A 185 -10.63 -11.89 5.69
C ILE A 185 -9.65 -11.15 4.75
N ASP A 186 -8.76 -10.37 5.35
CA ASP A 186 -7.58 -9.81 4.69
C ASP A 186 -6.46 -10.85 4.86
N ASP A 187 -6.27 -11.71 3.85
CA ASP A 187 -5.42 -12.89 3.93
C ASP A 187 -3.94 -12.53 3.81
N ASP A 188 -3.62 -11.55 2.96
CA ASP A 188 -2.26 -11.05 2.77
C ASP A 188 -1.85 -9.99 3.81
N ASN A 189 -2.81 -9.54 4.64
CA ASN A 189 -2.68 -8.55 5.70
C ASN A 189 -2.23 -7.18 5.17
N ASN A 190 -2.69 -6.81 3.98
CA ASN A 190 -2.39 -5.52 3.35
C ASN A 190 -3.30 -4.37 3.82
N GLY A 191 -4.29 -4.67 4.66
CA GLY A 191 -5.26 -3.73 5.22
C GLY A 191 -6.58 -3.65 4.44
N PHE A 192 -6.76 -4.46 3.38
CA PHE A 192 -7.89 -4.44 2.47
C PHE A 192 -8.49 -5.84 2.32
N ILE A 193 -9.64 -6.06 2.96
CA ILE A 193 -10.34 -7.35 2.95
C ILE A 193 -10.82 -7.69 1.53
N ASP A 194 -10.53 -8.92 1.07
CA ASP A 194 -11.00 -9.50 -0.19
C ASP A 194 -10.69 -8.63 -1.44
N ASP A 195 -9.51 -7.98 -1.52
CA ASP A 195 -9.11 -7.10 -2.63
C ASP A 195 -8.62 -7.87 -3.90
N VAL A 196 -9.38 -8.91 -4.26
CA VAL A 196 -9.02 -9.94 -5.24
C VAL A 196 -8.63 -9.38 -6.60
N HIS A 197 -9.26 -8.31 -7.07
CA HIS A 197 -9.00 -7.69 -8.38
C HIS A 197 -8.55 -6.23 -8.27
N GLY A 198 -8.14 -5.82 -7.08
CA GLY A 198 -8.00 -4.42 -6.64
C GLY A 198 -9.09 -4.06 -5.63
N PHE A 199 -9.30 -2.77 -5.39
CA PHE A 199 -10.13 -2.30 -4.27
C PHE A 199 -11.04 -1.13 -4.66
N ASP A 200 -12.23 -1.08 -4.05
CA ASP A 200 -13.18 0.04 -4.13
C ASP A 200 -13.02 0.98 -2.94
N PHE A 201 -12.34 2.10 -3.17
CA PHE A 201 -12.16 3.18 -2.21
C PHE A 201 -13.39 4.10 -2.09
N ALA A 202 -14.31 4.08 -3.07
CA ALA A 202 -15.54 4.86 -3.01
C ALA A 202 -16.55 4.25 -2.03
N ASN A 203 -16.62 2.92 -1.97
CA ASN A 203 -17.50 2.17 -1.06
C ASN A 203 -16.76 1.50 0.11
N ASN A 204 -15.42 1.47 0.04
CA ASN A 204 -14.51 0.87 1.02
C ASN A 204 -14.73 -0.64 1.19
N ASP A 205 -14.71 -1.37 0.08
CA ASP A 205 -14.77 -2.83 0.00
C ASP A 205 -13.89 -3.40 -1.13
N GLY A 206 -13.71 -4.73 -1.16
CA GLY A 206 -12.85 -5.44 -2.11
C GLY A 206 -13.46 -5.68 -3.50
N ASP A 207 -14.59 -5.05 -3.85
CA ASP A 207 -15.24 -5.25 -5.15
C ASP A 207 -15.16 -3.99 -6.05
N PRO A 208 -14.09 -3.84 -6.85
CA PRO A 208 -13.92 -2.69 -7.75
C PRO A 208 -14.75 -2.79 -9.05
N MET A 209 -15.91 -3.45 -9.01
CA MET A 209 -16.82 -3.58 -10.15
C MET A 209 -17.27 -2.21 -10.68
N ASP A 210 -17.23 -2.04 -12.00
CA ASP A 210 -17.66 -0.80 -12.65
C ASP A 210 -19.19 -0.69 -12.72
N ASP A 211 -19.72 0.38 -12.12
CA ASP A 211 -21.13 0.76 -12.11
C ASP A 211 -21.41 2.07 -12.88
N ASN A 212 -20.44 2.57 -13.65
CA ASN A 212 -20.52 3.81 -14.45
C ASN A 212 -20.21 3.64 -15.94
N HIS A 213 -19.42 2.63 -16.31
CA HIS A 213 -18.87 2.31 -17.65
C HIS A 213 -17.55 3.00 -18.02
N HIS A 214 -17.17 4.11 -17.37
CA HIS A 214 -16.01 4.90 -17.78
C HIS A 214 -14.69 4.15 -17.58
N GLY A 215 -14.49 3.52 -16.42
CA GLY A 215 -13.26 2.81 -16.09
C GLY A 215 -13.09 1.53 -16.92
N THR A 216 -14.18 0.82 -17.23
CA THR A 216 -14.15 -0.31 -18.17
C THR A 216 -13.76 0.12 -19.59
N HIS A 217 -14.16 1.32 -20.03
CA HIS A 217 -13.79 1.87 -21.34
C HIS A 217 -12.30 2.18 -21.44
N VAL A 218 -11.78 2.79 -20.38
CA VAL A 218 -10.35 3.05 -20.19
C VAL A 218 -9.56 1.74 -20.16
N ALA A 219 -9.97 0.75 -19.35
CA ALA A 219 -9.31 -0.55 -19.24
C ALA A 219 -9.24 -1.31 -20.57
N GLY A 220 -10.33 -1.31 -21.36
CA GLY A 220 -10.32 -1.93 -22.69
C GLY A 220 -9.38 -1.27 -23.68
N THR A 221 -9.21 0.05 -23.59
CA THR A 221 -8.27 0.79 -24.46
C THR A 221 -6.83 0.41 -24.11
N ILE A 222 -6.53 0.20 -22.83
CA ILE A 222 -5.20 -0.25 -22.37
C ILE A 222 -4.96 -1.70 -22.77
N ALA A 223 -5.85 -2.62 -22.37
CA ALA A 223 -5.58 -4.06 -22.40
C ALA A 223 -6.83 -4.94 -22.61
N ALA A 224 -7.76 -4.58 -23.49
CA ALA A 224 -8.65 -5.60 -24.04
C ALA A 224 -7.81 -6.70 -24.71
N GLN A 225 -8.19 -7.96 -24.47
CA GLN A 225 -7.46 -9.12 -24.94
C GLN A 225 -7.39 -9.14 -26.46
N GLY A 226 -6.18 -9.07 -26.98
CA GLY A 226 -5.96 -9.20 -28.41
C GLY A 226 -5.97 -10.65 -28.87
N ASN A 227 -6.40 -10.84 -30.11
CA ASN A 227 -6.40 -12.11 -30.83
C ASN A 227 -7.28 -13.21 -30.18
N ASN A 228 -8.34 -12.82 -29.48
CA ASN A 228 -9.27 -13.74 -28.80
C ASN A 228 -10.56 -13.99 -29.62
N ALA A 229 -10.63 -13.45 -30.84
CA ALA A 229 -11.73 -13.49 -31.79
C ALA A 229 -13.02 -12.84 -31.29
N ARG A 230 -12.91 -11.85 -30.40
CA ARG A 230 -14.03 -11.13 -29.80
C ARG A 230 -13.76 -9.63 -29.80
N GLY A 231 -14.83 -8.85 -29.86
CA GLY A 231 -14.78 -7.43 -29.50
C GLY A 231 -13.68 -6.60 -30.14
N VAL A 232 -12.90 -5.94 -29.29
CA VAL A 232 -11.80 -5.02 -29.62
C VAL A 232 -10.49 -5.59 -29.05
N THR A 233 -9.37 -4.98 -29.41
CA THR A 233 -8.09 -5.20 -28.72
C THR A 233 -7.65 -3.91 -28.04
N GLY A 234 -6.95 -4.04 -26.92
CA GLY A 234 -6.23 -2.94 -26.30
C GLY A 234 -4.90 -2.67 -27.01
N VAL A 235 -4.19 -1.64 -26.55
CA VAL A 235 -2.81 -1.39 -26.97
C VAL A 235 -1.89 -2.53 -26.53
N ALA A 236 -2.01 -3.02 -25.30
CA ALA A 236 -1.24 -4.16 -24.78
C ALA A 236 -2.15 -5.39 -24.64
N TRP A 237 -2.07 -6.31 -25.60
CA TRP A 237 -2.99 -7.46 -25.72
C TRP A 237 -2.96 -8.40 -24.52
N ASN A 238 -1.80 -8.51 -23.87
CA ASN A 238 -1.56 -9.36 -22.71
C ASN A 238 -0.93 -8.51 -21.61
N THR A 239 -1.72 -7.92 -20.73
CA THR A 239 -1.24 -7.09 -19.61
C THR A 239 -2.29 -7.12 -18.52
N SER A 240 -1.85 -7.14 -17.26
CA SER A 240 -2.74 -7.27 -16.12
C SER A 240 -3.29 -5.91 -15.67
N ILE A 241 -4.61 -5.76 -15.59
CA ILE A 241 -5.30 -4.57 -15.11
C ILE A 241 -5.67 -4.75 -13.64
N MET A 242 -5.15 -3.87 -12.77
CA MET A 242 -5.59 -3.74 -11.38
C MET A 242 -6.66 -2.65 -11.29
N ALA A 243 -7.86 -3.00 -10.84
CA ALA A 243 -9.00 -2.09 -10.78
C ALA A 243 -9.00 -1.30 -9.46
N LEU A 244 -8.88 0.03 -9.54
CA LEU A 244 -8.81 0.91 -8.36
C LEU A 244 -9.96 1.92 -8.42
N LYS A 245 -11.09 1.57 -7.83
CA LYS A 245 -12.31 2.36 -7.91
C LYS A 245 -12.29 3.45 -6.84
N PHE A 246 -12.35 4.72 -7.24
CA PHE A 246 -12.53 5.84 -6.31
C PHE A 246 -13.67 6.78 -6.74
N LEU A 247 -14.19 6.61 -7.95
CA LEU A 247 -15.37 7.29 -8.45
C LEU A 247 -16.61 6.37 -8.33
N SER A 248 -17.67 6.89 -7.73
CA SER A 248 -18.98 6.22 -7.60
C SER A 248 -19.71 6.10 -8.94
N ALA A 249 -20.86 5.40 -8.94
CA ALA A 249 -21.77 5.26 -10.09
C ALA A 249 -22.14 6.58 -10.79
N SER A 250 -22.09 7.72 -10.10
CA SER A 250 -22.34 9.04 -10.69
C SER A 250 -21.10 9.70 -11.31
N GLY A 251 -19.96 9.03 -11.35
CA GLY A 251 -18.68 9.57 -11.82
C GLY A 251 -18.06 10.58 -10.86
N THR A 252 -18.43 10.54 -9.59
CA THR A 252 -17.97 11.48 -8.54
C THR A 252 -17.19 10.75 -7.46
N GLY A 253 -16.13 11.37 -6.94
CA GLY A 253 -15.31 10.83 -5.85
C GLY A 253 -14.52 11.91 -5.14
N TYR A 254 -13.79 11.53 -4.10
CA TYR A 254 -13.02 12.46 -3.26
C TYR A 254 -11.52 12.36 -3.54
N THR A 255 -10.80 13.49 -3.39
CA THR A 255 -9.34 13.51 -3.49
C THR A 255 -8.67 12.58 -2.47
N SER A 256 -9.28 12.37 -1.30
CA SER A 256 -8.80 11.39 -0.32
C SER A 256 -8.75 9.97 -0.87
N ASP A 257 -9.74 9.60 -1.68
CA ASP A 257 -9.90 8.24 -2.18
C ASP A 257 -8.95 8.00 -3.36
N ALA A 258 -8.74 9.04 -4.18
CA ALA A 258 -7.67 9.05 -5.19
C ALA A 258 -6.28 8.90 -4.55
N VAL A 259 -6.01 9.61 -3.44
CA VAL A 259 -4.75 9.46 -2.68
C VAL A 259 -4.61 8.04 -2.14
N ARG A 260 -5.67 7.45 -1.58
CA ARG A 260 -5.65 6.06 -1.11
C ARG A 260 -5.39 5.08 -2.25
N ALA A 261 -6.01 5.26 -3.42
CA ALA A 261 -5.79 4.41 -4.59
C ALA A 261 -4.33 4.46 -5.10
N ILE A 262 -3.73 5.64 -5.18
CA ILE A 262 -2.31 5.80 -5.57
C ILE A 262 -1.38 5.14 -4.55
N ASN A 263 -1.62 5.37 -3.26
CA ASN A 263 -0.83 4.79 -2.19
C ASN A 263 -0.98 3.27 -2.11
N TYR A 264 -2.17 2.73 -2.36
CA TYR A 264 -2.40 1.29 -2.46
C TYR A 264 -1.56 0.68 -3.59
N ALA A 265 -1.61 1.23 -4.81
CA ALA A 265 -0.77 0.71 -5.89
C ALA A 265 0.73 0.81 -5.57
N THR A 266 1.16 1.92 -4.96
CA THR A 266 2.55 2.12 -4.52
C THR A 266 2.96 1.08 -3.46
N MET A 267 2.08 0.79 -2.50
CA MET A 267 2.26 -0.22 -1.46
C MET A 267 2.34 -1.63 -2.08
N MET A 268 1.41 -1.98 -2.97
CA MET A 268 1.40 -3.29 -3.64
C MET A 268 2.69 -3.55 -4.40
N ARG A 269 3.29 -2.51 -5.01
CA ARG A 269 4.61 -2.62 -5.62
C ARG A 269 5.73 -2.77 -4.60
N ASN A 270 5.86 -1.84 -3.66
CA ASN A 270 7.03 -1.75 -2.79
C ASN A 270 7.07 -2.82 -1.69
N GLN A 271 5.90 -3.25 -1.20
CA GLN A 271 5.77 -4.14 -0.05
C GLN A 271 5.32 -5.55 -0.44
N TYR A 272 4.44 -5.66 -1.45
CA TYR A 272 3.86 -6.94 -1.88
C TYR A 272 4.46 -7.48 -3.19
N GLY A 273 5.41 -6.75 -3.79
CA GLY A 273 6.17 -7.20 -4.96
C GLY A 273 5.34 -7.31 -6.24
N VAL A 274 4.16 -6.68 -6.29
CA VAL A 274 3.34 -6.64 -7.50
C VAL A 274 4.02 -5.73 -8.52
N ASN A 275 4.23 -6.22 -9.74
CA ASN A 275 4.92 -5.47 -10.78
C ASN A 275 4.00 -4.42 -11.47
N ILE A 276 3.42 -3.53 -10.65
CA ILE A 276 2.67 -2.37 -11.14
C ILE A 276 3.68 -1.36 -11.68
N ARG A 277 3.59 -1.03 -12.96
CA ARG A 277 4.53 -0.08 -13.59
C ARG A 277 3.87 1.20 -14.09
N VAL A 278 2.55 1.20 -14.22
CA VAL A 278 1.79 2.32 -14.79
C VAL A 278 0.50 2.52 -14.01
N LEU A 279 0.17 3.77 -13.71
CA LEU A 279 -1.15 4.20 -13.28
C LEU A 279 -1.78 5.04 -14.38
N ASN A 280 -3.01 4.72 -14.76
CA ASN A 280 -3.80 5.55 -15.64
C ASN A 280 -4.83 6.35 -14.83
N ASN A 281 -4.83 7.66 -15.02
CA ASN A 281 -5.61 8.63 -14.26
C ASN A 281 -6.45 9.49 -15.21
N SER A 282 -7.55 8.91 -15.70
CA SER A 282 -8.49 9.52 -16.66
C SER A 282 -9.53 10.45 -16.00
N TRP A 283 -9.10 11.18 -14.96
CA TRP A 283 -9.93 12.06 -14.15
C TRP A 283 -9.19 13.36 -13.85
N GLY A 284 -9.93 14.37 -13.43
CA GLY A 284 -9.35 15.63 -13.00
C GLY A 284 -10.39 16.62 -12.53
N GLY A 285 -9.92 17.63 -11.79
CA GLY A 285 -10.77 18.61 -11.15
C GLY A 285 -10.26 19.01 -9.77
N GLY A 286 -10.86 20.06 -9.21
CA GLY A 286 -10.38 20.68 -7.98
C GLY A 286 -9.16 21.57 -8.19
N GLY A 287 -8.44 21.86 -7.11
CA GLY A 287 -7.20 22.64 -7.12
C GLY A 287 -6.00 21.82 -6.65
N TYR A 288 -4.85 22.46 -6.53
CA TYR A 288 -3.64 21.84 -5.99
C TYR A 288 -3.90 21.28 -4.58
N SER A 289 -3.44 20.05 -4.35
CA SER A 289 -3.50 19.35 -3.08
C SER A 289 -2.13 18.79 -2.75
N ALA A 290 -1.53 19.25 -1.65
CA ALA A 290 -0.23 18.76 -1.20
C ALA A 290 -0.23 17.25 -0.91
N SER A 291 -1.37 16.69 -0.47
CA SER A 291 -1.50 15.26 -0.21
C SER A 291 -1.54 14.44 -1.50
N LEU A 292 -2.15 14.97 -2.56
CA LEU A 292 -2.17 14.30 -3.87
C LEU A 292 -0.81 14.41 -4.56
N ASP A 293 -0.14 15.55 -4.45
CA ASP A 293 1.25 15.73 -4.90
C ASP A 293 2.19 14.71 -4.23
N ALA A 294 2.13 14.60 -2.90
CA ALA A 294 2.95 13.65 -2.15
C ALA A 294 2.68 12.18 -2.53
N ALA A 295 1.43 11.80 -2.80
CA ALA A 295 1.09 10.47 -3.27
C ALA A 295 1.67 10.17 -4.66
N ILE A 296 1.63 11.15 -5.57
CA ILE A 296 2.23 11.02 -6.90
C ILE A 296 3.77 10.92 -6.80
N GLN A 297 4.40 11.73 -5.95
CA GLN A 297 5.85 11.63 -5.66
C GLN A 297 6.22 10.27 -5.04
N ALA A 298 5.35 9.68 -4.21
CA ALA A 298 5.57 8.34 -3.69
C ALA A 298 5.51 7.27 -4.80
N SER A 299 4.60 7.42 -5.78
CA SER A 299 4.56 6.55 -6.95
C SER A 299 5.80 6.71 -7.86
N GLU A 300 6.36 7.92 -7.97
CA GLU A 300 7.63 8.18 -8.67
C GLU A 300 8.78 7.45 -7.99
N ALA A 301 8.90 7.58 -6.66
CA ALA A 301 9.93 6.91 -5.88
C ALA A 301 9.82 5.38 -5.94
N ALA A 302 8.62 4.86 -6.24
CA ALA A 302 8.37 3.45 -6.48
C ALA A 302 8.62 3.03 -7.94
N ASP A 303 9.09 3.89 -8.83
CA ASP A 303 9.30 3.58 -10.27
C ASP A 303 8.00 3.18 -10.99
N ILE A 304 6.92 3.93 -10.74
CA ILE A 304 5.61 3.79 -11.38
C ILE A 304 5.34 5.04 -12.22
N LEU A 305 4.98 4.88 -13.49
CA LEU A 305 4.53 5.98 -14.36
C LEU A 305 3.13 6.44 -14.00
N PHE A 306 2.90 7.76 -13.97
CA PHE A 306 1.59 8.35 -13.67
C PHE A 306 1.04 9.06 -14.91
N VAL A 307 0.12 8.42 -15.63
CA VAL A 307 -0.42 8.93 -16.89
C VAL A 307 -1.73 9.66 -16.65
N ALA A 308 -1.73 10.99 -16.84
CA ALA A 308 -2.85 11.87 -16.49
C ALA A 308 -3.51 12.50 -17.72
N ALA A 309 -4.85 12.52 -17.75
CA ALA A 309 -5.60 13.24 -18.77
C ALA A 309 -5.49 14.77 -18.60
N ALA A 310 -5.22 15.51 -19.68
CA ALA A 310 -4.99 16.96 -19.62
C ALA A 310 -6.23 17.81 -19.24
N GLY A 311 -7.44 17.25 -19.38
CA GLY A 311 -8.71 17.95 -19.13
C GLY A 311 -9.49 18.25 -20.42
N ASN A 312 -10.78 18.56 -20.29
CA ASN A 312 -11.74 18.59 -21.41
C ASN A 312 -12.45 19.95 -21.59
N ASN A 313 -11.78 21.06 -21.28
CA ASN A 313 -12.37 22.41 -21.34
C ASN A 313 -11.92 23.26 -22.54
N GLY A 314 -11.01 22.76 -23.37
CA GLY A 314 -10.45 23.51 -24.51
C GLY A 314 -9.54 24.68 -24.07
N THR A 315 -8.97 24.61 -22.87
CA THR A 315 -8.21 25.71 -22.26
C THR A 315 -6.72 25.38 -22.11
N SER A 316 -5.90 26.43 -21.98
CA SER A 316 -4.48 26.27 -21.70
C SER A 316 -4.21 25.98 -20.22
N ASN A 317 -3.58 24.85 -19.92
CA ASN A 317 -3.15 24.42 -18.59
C ASN A 317 -1.96 25.25 -18.06
N ASP A 318 -1.18 25.87 -18.94
CA ASP A 318 -0.14 26.85 -18.55
C ASP A 318 -0.75 28.11 -17.92
N VAL A 319 -2.01 28.41 -18.24
CA VAL A 319 -2.77 29.56 -17.72
C VAL A 319 -3.74 29.14 -16.63
N ASN A 320 -4.44 28.02 -16.80
CA ASN A 320 -5.42 27.48 -15.87
C ASN A 320 -5.02 26.05 -15.49
N PRO A 321 -4.17 25.87 -14.47
CA PRO A 321 -3.71 24.55 -14.07
C PRO A 321 -4.87 23.59 -13.78
N HIS A 322 -4.76 22.38 -14.30
CA HIS A 322 -5.69 21.28 -14.10
C HIS A 322 -4.97 20.15 -13.35
N TYR A 323 -5.57 19.63 -12.27
CA TYR A 323 -4.97 18.58 -11.46
C TYR A 323 -5.72 17.26 -11.65
N PRO A 324 -5.01 16.11 -11.74
CA PRO A 324 -3.59 15.93 -11.41
C PRO A 324 -2.59 16.27 -12.53
N SER A 325 -3.02 16.59 -13.76
CA SER A 325 -2.11 16.77 -14.90
C SER A 325 -1.03 17.88 -14.76
N ASN A 326 -1.24 18.87 -13.90
CA ASN A 326 -0.28 19.96 -13.69
C ASN A 326 0.65 19.74 -12.49
N TYR A 327 0.66 18.57 -11.84
CA TYR A 327 1.69 18.27 -10.85
C TYR A 327 3.05 18.14 -11.53
N ASN A 328 4.05 18.85 -11.01
CA ASN A 328 5.41 18.86 -11.54
C ASN A 328 6.24 17.76 -10.87
N VAL A 329 5.88 16.51 -11.17
CA VAL A 329 6.56 15.29 -10.69
C VAL A 329 7.10 14.55 -11.92
N GLY A 330 8.34 14.05 -11.84
CA GLY A 330 9.08 13.56 -13.01
C GLY A 330 8.45 12.33 -13.67
N ASN A 331 7.70 11.51 -12.93
CA ASN A 331 6.96 10.35 -13.47
C ASN A 331 5.60 10.68 -14.11
N VAL A 332 5.13 11.93 -14.07
CA VAL A 332 3.82 12.31 -14.65
C VAL A 332 3.94 12.47 -16.16
N ILE A 333 3.03 11.86 -16.91
CA ILE A 333 2.85 12.10 -18.36
C ILE A 333 1.45 12.66 -18.58
N THR A 334 1.36 13.91 -19.00
CA THR A 334 0.10 14.60 -19.25
C THR A 334 -0.30 14.52 -20.72
N VAL A 335 -1.51 14.03 -20.96
CA VAL A 335 -1.97 13.59 -22.29
C VAL A 335 -3.14 14.44 -22.82
N ALA A 336 -2.91 15.14 -23.93
CA ALA A 336 -3.96 15.78 -24.72
C ALA A 336 -4.65 14.79 -25.68
N ALA A 337 -5.83 15.16 -26.18
CA ALA A 337 -6.60 14.34 -27.12
C ALA A 337 -6.47 14.87 -28.57
N THR A 338 -6.21 13.96 -29.52
CA THR A 338 -6.34 14.21 -30.97
C THR A 338 -7.55 13.50 -31.57
N ASP A 339 -7.97 13.95 -32.74
CA ASP A 339 -8.92 13.24 -33.59
C ASP A 339 -8.23 12.38 -34.67
N LYS A 340 -9.04 11.64 -35.43
CA LYS A 340 -8.60 10.77 -36.54
C LYS A 340 -7.86 11.46 -37.68
N ASN A 341 -7.76 12.78 -37.68
CA ASN A 341 -7.01 13.56 -38.66
C ASN A 341 -5.79 14.25 -38.00
N ASP A 342 -5.38 13.80 -36.82
CA ASP A 342 -4.28 14.35 -36.00
C ASP A 342 -4.49 15.81 -35.56
N ASN A 343 -5.73 16.33 -35.62
CA ASN A 343 -6.01 17.64 -35.03
C ASN A 343 -6.17 17.50 -33.52
N LEU A 344 -5.67 18.50 -32.76
CA LEU A 344 -6.03 18.66 -31.37
C LEU A 344 -7.56 18.75 -31.23
N ALA A 345 -8.15 17.88 -30.42
CA ALA A 345 -9.58 17.85 -30.21
C ALA A 345 -10.05 19.19 -29.63
N SER A 346 -11.17 19.72 -30.11
CA SER A 346 -11.64 21.07 -29.73
C SER A 346 -11.90 21.24 -28.23
N PHE A 347 -12.17 20.13 -27.53
CA PHE A 347 -12.36 20.10 -26.08
C PHE A 347 -11.07 19.85 -25.30
N SER A 348 -9.99 19.38 -25.94
CA SER A 348 -8.77 19.03 -25.21
C SER A 348 -8.16 20.28 -24.59
N ASN A 349 -7.85 20.20 -23.30
CA ASN A 349 -6.89 21.12 -22.72
C ASN A 349 -5.51 20.88 -23.34
N TYR A 350 -4.67 21.91 -23.28
CA TYR A 350 -3.35 21.95 -23.89
C TYR A 350 -2.41 22.83 -23.06
N GLY A 351 -1.11 22.74 -23.24
CA GLY A 351 -0.13 23.58 -22.53
C GLY A 351 1.26 23.29 -23.08
N ALA A 352 1.97 24.33 -23.51
CA ALA A 352 3.30 24.15 -24.09
C ALA A 352 4.33 23.70 -23.05
N ASN A 353 4.04 23.91 -21.76
CA ASN A 353 4.92 23.53 -20.65
C ASN A 353 4.30 22.51 -19.69
N SER A 354 2.99 22.31 -19.73
CA SER A 354 2.25 21.49 -18.76
C SER A 354 1.54 20.27 -19.35
N VAL A 355 1.59 20.09 -20.67
CA VAL A 355 1.03 18.92 -21.35
C VAL A 355 2.14 18.35 -22.22
N ASP A 356 2.49 17.08 -22.01
CA ASP A 356 3.71 16.52 -22.60
C ASP A 356 3.49 16.04 -24.04
N ILE A 357 2.43 15.27 -24.27
CA ILE A 357 2.14 14.59 -25.55
C ILE A 357 0.64 14.54 -25.82
N ALA A 358 0.25 14.27 -27.07
CA ALA A 358 -1.13 13.99 -27.42
C ALA A 358 -1.35 12.53 -27.86
N ALA A 359 -2.56 12.01 -27.72
CA ALA A 359 -2.94 10.68 -28.22
C ALA A 359 -4.40 10.66 -28.72
N PRO A 360 -4.81 9.65 -29.52
CA PRO A 360 -6.17 9.58 -30.04
C PRO A 360 -7.22 9.55 -28.91
N GLY A 361 -8.13 10.53 -28.93
CA GLY A 361 -9.14 10.69 -27.88
C GLY A 361 -10.54 11.04 -28.38
N VAL A 362 -10.78 11.07 -29.70
CA VAL A 362 -12.09 11.37 -30.28
C VAL A 362 -12.67 10.15 -30.98
N GLY A 363 -13.83 9.67 -30.55
CA GLY A 363 -14.50 8.54 -31.19
C GLY A 363 -13.78 7.22 -30.97
N ILE A 364 -13.29 6.98 -29.75
CA ILE A 364 -12.58 5.75 -29.37
C ILE A 364 -13.58 4.66 -28.98
N TYR A 365 -13.55 3.53 -29.69
CA TYR A 365 -14.41 2.37 -29.43
C TYR A 365 -13.71 1.40 -28.48
N SER A 366 -14.36 1.07 -27.36
CA SER A 366 -13.79 0.20 -26.31
C SER A 366 -14.91 -0.53 -25.55
N THR A 367 -14.52 -1.40 -24.62
CA THR A 367 -15.40 -2.15 -23.70
C THR A 367 -16.17 -1.22 -22.77
N ILE A 368 -17.36 -1.63 -22.31
CA ILE A 368 -18.11 -0.97 -21.23
C ILE A 368 -18.77 -2.04 -20.36
N ALA A 369 -19.09 -1.69 -19.12
CA ALA A 369 -19.65 -2.64 -18.16
C ALA A 369 -20.91 -3.37 -18.68
N GLY A 370 -21.05 -4.64 -18.31
CA GLY A 370 -22.12 -5.53 -18.76
C GLY A 370 -21.79 -6.35 -20.02
N GLY A 371 -20.51 -6.42 -20.40
CA GLY A 371 -20.08 -7.17 -21.59
C GLY A 371 -20.34 -6.46 -22.93
N TYR A 372 -20.51 -5.14 -22.93
CA TYR A 372 -20.85 -4.35 -24.13
C TYR A 372 -19.68 -3.48 -24.61
N TYR A 373 -19.88 -2.78 -25.72
CA TYR A 373 -18.87 -1.90 -26.33
C TYR A 373 -19.51 -0.56 -26.71
N ALA A 374 -18.78 0.54 -26.55
CA ALA A 374 -19.25 1.88 -26.87
C ALA A 374 -18.14 2.81 -27.35
N THR A 375 -18.54 3.89 -28.02
CA THR A 375 -17.63 4.94 -28.50
C THR A 375 -17.68 6.16 -27.60
N PHE A 376 -16.58 6.52 -26.95
CA PHE A 376 -16.44 7.73 -26.13
C PHE A 376 -15.45 8.73 -26.73
N SER A 377 -15.43 9.95 -26.20
CA SER A 377 -14.49 11.01 -26.59
C SER A 377 -14.08 11.82 -25.36
N GLY A 378 -12.79 12.07 -25.21
CA GLY A 378 -12.21 12.79 -24.09
C GLY A 378 -10.69 12.59 -24.01
N THR A 379 -10.01 13.46 -23.28
CA THR A 379 -8.63 13.19 -22.83
C THR A 379 -8.55 11.92 -21.98
N SER A 380 -9.65 11.54 -21.33
CA SER A 380 -9.86 10.25 -20.68
C SER A 380 -9.71 9.04 -21.60
N MET A 381 -9.93 9.19 -22.92
CA MET A 381 -9.70 8.12 -23.91
C MET A 381 -8.31 8.21 -24.56
N ALA A 382 -7.63 9.37 -24.44
CA ALA A 382 -6.26 9.54 -24.92
C ALA A 382 -5.23 8.97 -23.94
N SER A 383 -5.39 9.27 -22.64
CA SER A 383 -4.49 8.77 -21.59
C SER A 383 -4.30 7.25 -21.57
N PRO A 384 -5.35 6.40 -21.72
CA PRO A 384 -5.15 4.94 -21.75
C PRO A 384 -4.35 4.44 -22.94
N HIS A 385 -4.31 5.15 -24.08
CA HIS A 385 -3.40 4.76 -25.17
C HIS A 385 -1.94 4.89 -24.74
N VAL A 386 -1.60 5.99 -24.06
CA VAL A 386 -0.25 6.22 -23.52
C VAL A 386 0.09 5.20 -22.44
N ALA A 387 -0.85 4.93 -21.52
CA ALA A 387 -0.66 3.92 -20.48
C ALA A 387 -0.45 2.51 -21.07
N GLY A 388 -1.17 2.16 -22.13
CA GLY A 388 -0.99 0.91 -22.86
C GLY A 388 0.37 0.82 -23.58
N VAL A 389 0.83 1.91 -24.20
CA VAL A 389 2.18 1.94 -24.80
C VAL A 389 3.27 1.83 -23.74
N ALA A 390 3.11 2.47 -22.58
CA ALA A 390 4.02 2.29 -21.45
C ALA A 390 4.06 0.83 -20.97
N ALA A 391 2.92 0.14 -20.92
CA ALA A 391 2.88 -1.28 -20.58
C ALA A 391 3.58 -2.16 -21.64
N LEU A 392 3.41 -1.87 -22.94
CA LEU A 392 4.17 -2.53 -24.02
C LEU A 392 5.68 -2.30 -23.86
N ALA A 393 6.09 -1.07 -23.55
CA ALA A 393 7.48 -0.72 -23.31
C ALA A 393 8.10 -1.55 -22.17
N PHE A 394 7.43 -1.65 -21.02
CA PHE A 394 7.90 -2.50 -19.91
C PHE A 394 7.82 -4.00 -20.21
N ALA A 395 7.00 -4.43 -21.16
CA ALA A 395 7.00 -5.82 -21.63
C ALA A 395 8.15 -6.10 -22.61
N TYR A 396 8.55 -5.10 -23.40
CA TYR A 396 9.67 -5.16 -24.33
C TYR A 396 11.02 -5.12 -23.60
N ASP A 397 11.16 -4.18 -22.67
CA ASP A 397 12.31 -4.03 -21.79
C ASP A 397 11.85 -3.98 -20.32
N PRO A 398 11.83 -5.14 -19.62
CA PRO A 398 11.40 -5.22 -18.23
C PRO A 398 12.30 -4.46 -17.25
N ASP A 399 13.57 -4.24 -17.61
CA ASP A 399 14.59 -3.62 -16.75
C ASP A 399 14.63 -2.09 -16.90
N ALA A 400 14.04 -1.54 -17.97
CA ALA A 400 13.89 -0.10 -18.16
C ALA A 400 13.16 0.55 -16.98
N THR A 401 13.64 1.71 -16.55
CA THR A 401 13.01 2.54 -15.51
C THR A 401 11.82 3.32 -16.05
N ALA A 402 10.95 3.80 -15.16
CA ALA A 402 9.84 4.68 -15.52
C ALA A 402 10.33 5.95 -16.23
N ALA A 403 11.47 6.51 -15.83
CA ALA A 403 12.06 7.68 -16.49
C ALA A 403 12.47 7.36 -17.93
N GLU A 404 13.15 6.24 -18.18
CA GLU A 404 13.55 5.82 -19.53
C GLU A 404 12.34 5.55 -20.43
N VAL A 405 11.30 4.90 -19.89
CA VAL A 405 10.06 4.67 -20.65
C VAL A 405 9.33 5.99 -20.95
N LYS A 406 9.28 6.94 -20.01
CA LYS A 406 8.73 8.27 -20.27
C LYS A 406 9.52 8.99 -21.36
N ASP A 407 10.84 9.03 -21.27
CA ASP A 407 11.69 9.69 -22.25
C ASP A 407 11.51 9.07 -23.64
N ALA A 408 11.44 7.74 -23.73
CA ALA A 408 11.18 7.04 -24.98
C ALA A 408 9.80 7.35 -25.56
N ILE A 409 8.75 7.47 -24.73
CA ILE A 409 7.40 7.87 -25.19
C ILE A 409 7.43 9.29 -25.75
N LEU A 410 8.11 10.21 -25.07
CA LEU A 410 8.16 11.62 -25.45
C LEU A 410 9.08 11.88 -26.66
N ALA A 411 10.11 11.07 -26.86
CA ALA A 411 11.01 11.15 -28.01
C ALA A 411 10.50 10.38 -29.23
N GLY A 412 9.79 9.27 -29.00
CA GLY A 412 9.34 8.35 -30.03
C GLY A 412 8.03 8.72 -30.73
N GLY A 413 7.39 9.83 -30.35
CA GLY A 413 6.13 10.27 -30.95
C GLY A 413 6.29 10.87 -32.36
N ASP A 414 5.18 10.92 -33.10
CA ASP A 414 5.13 11.56 -34.41
C ASP A 414 4.92 13.06 -34.25
N TRP A 415 5.81 13.87 -34.83
CA TRP A 415 5.64 15.32 -34.82
C TRP A 415 4.46 15.76 -35.68
N ILE A 416 3.53 16.51 -35.08
CA ILE A 416 2.35 17.03 -35.77
C ILE A 416 2.38 18.56 -35.69
N SER A 417 2.48 19.22 -36.84
CA SER A 417 2.55 20.69 -36.91
C SER A 417 1.42 21.42 -36.18
N GLY A 418 0.22 20.84 -36.09
CA GLY A 418 -0.93 21.41 -35.37
C GLY A 418 -0.82 21.33 -33.83
N LEU A 419 0.14 20.56 -33.30
CA LEU A 419 0.41 20.41 -31.87
C LEU A 419 1.61 21.25 -31.40
N ASP A 420 2.38 21.82 -32.34
CA ASP A 420 3.52 22.69 -32.03
C ASP A 420 3.07 23.91 -31.19
N GLY A 421 3.74 24.12 -30.05
CA GLY A 421 3.36 25.12 -29.05
C GLY A 421 2.01 24.88 -28.35
N LYS A 422 1.38 23.70 -28.52
CA LYS A 422 0.17 23.27 -27.80
C LYS A 422 0.47 22.18 -26.78
N VAL A 423 1.40 21.29 -27.08
CA VAL A 423 1.97 20.31 -26.14
C VAL A 423 3.49 20.43 -26.20
N ALA A 424 4.20 20.05 -25.14
CA ALA A 424 5.63 20.30 -24.98
C ALA A 424 6.49 19.66 -26.08
N THR A 425 6.14 18.45 -26.49
CA THR A 425 6.83 17.74 -27.58
C THR A 425 6.40 18.18 -28.98
N GLY A 426 5.20 18.76 -29.11
CA GLY A 426 4.52 18.89 -30.40
C GLY A 426 4.17 17.55 -31.07
N MET A 427 4.22 16.43 -30.32
CA MET A 427 4.09 15.09 -30.87
C MET A 427 2.76 14.41 -30.49
N ARG A 428 2.35 13.46 -31.33
CA ARG A 428 1.30 12.47 -31.07
C ARG A 428 1.97 11.12 -30.78
N LEU A 429 1.46 10.38 -29.79
CA LEU A 429 1.98 9.08 -29.34
C LEU A 429 2.21 8.10 -30.51
N ASN A 430 3.38 7.48 -30.57
CA ASN A 430 3.68 6.39 -31.51
C ASN A 430 4.32 5.21 -30.74
N ALA A 431 3.66 4.05 -30.75
CA ALA A 431 4.06 2.85 -30.02
C ALA A 431 5.34 2.23 -30.60
N ALA A 432 5.43 2.08 -31.92
CA ALA A 432 6.60 1.51 -32.59
C ALA A 432 7.83 2.42 -32.41
N GLY A 433 7.63 3.73 -32.53
CA GLY A 433 8.63 4.76 -32.28
C GLY A 433 9.12 4.77 -30.83
N THR A 434 8.23 4.58 -29.86
CA THR A 434 8.58 4.39 -28.44
C THR A 434 9.52 3.19 -28.25
N LEU A 435 9.15 2.02 -28.78
CA LEU A 435 9.97 0.81 -28.66
C LEU A 435 11.32 0.92 -29.39
N ALA A 436 11.40 1.71 -30.47
CA ALA A 436 12.66 1.97 -31.16
C ALA A 436 13.60 2.84 -30.32
N HIS A 437 13.09 3.83 -29.59
CA HIS A 437 13.88 4.71 -28.72
C HIS A 437 14.36 4.04 -27.43
N LEU A 438 13.67 3.01 -26.95
CA LEU A 438 14.17 2.16 -25.87
C LEU A 438 15.39 1.32 -26.28
N ASN A 439 15.64 1.17 -27.59
CA ASN A 439 16.66 0.27 -28.14
C ASN A 439 17.86 1.00 -28.77
N SER A 440 17.91 2.34 -28.76
CA SER A 440 19.03 3.09 -29.34
C SER A 440 20.15 3.28 -28.32
N GLU A 441 21.22 2.48 -28.47
CA GLU A 441 22.48 2.81 -27.80
C GLU A 441 22.95 4.22 -28.20
N SER A 442 23.43 4.95 -27.20
CA SER A 442 23.98 6.29 -27.30
C SER A 442 25.07 6.41 -28.38
N SER A 443 24.74 6.96 -29.55
CA SER A 443 25.71 7.37 -30.59
C SER A 443 25.41 8.77 -31.12
N THR A 444 26.31 9.73 -30.87
CA THR A 444 26.31 11.09 -31.44
C THR A 444 26.92 11.13 -32.86
N PRO A 445 26.57 12.10 -33.75
CA PRO A 445 26.82 12.01 -35.20
C PRO A 445 28.05 12.76 -35.78
N ASP A 446 28.72 12.07 -36.73
CA ASP A 446 29.22 12.42 -38.10
C ASP A 446 30.23 13.61 -38.34
N PRO A 447 31.20 13.55 -39.31
CA PRO A 447 30.93 13.65 -40.76
C PRO A 447 31.82 12.82 -41.73
N ASP A 448 31.18 12.37 -42.82
CA ASP A 448 31.68 11.83 -44.11
C ASP A 448 32.83 12.62 -44.82
N PRO A 449 33.79 11.96 -45.52
CA PRO A 449 34.71 12.59 -46.45
C PRO A 449 34.49 12.18 -47.94
N THR A 450 34.52 13.16 -48.86
CA THR A 450 34.75 12.94 -50.31
C THR A 450 35.92 13.83 -50.80
N PRO A 451 36.52 13.64 -52.01
CA PRO A 451 37.06 12.41 -52.62
C PRO A 451 38.47 12.57 -53.31
N ASP A 452 39.13 11.41 -53.53
CA ASP A 452 40.13 10.94 -54.52
C ASP A 452 41.56 11.56 -54.70
N PRO A 453 42.66 10.75 -54.75
CA PRO A 453 44.05 11.21 -54.94
C PRO A 453 44.68 10.89 -56.32
N GLU A 454 45.74 11.63 -56.66
CA GLU A 454 46.73 11.31 -57.71
C GLU A 454 48.11 10.92 -57.07
N PRO A 455 49.08 10.34 -57.82
CA PRO A 455 49.94 9.21 -57.41
C PRO A 455 51.12 9.55 -56.50
N VAL A 456 51.48 8.65 -55.56
CA VAL A 456 52.41 8.97 -54.46
C VAL A 456 53.82 8.34 -54.60
N PRO A 457 54.90 9.12 -54.38
CA PRO A 457 56.29 8.67 -54.22
C PRO A 457 56.50 7.71 -53.04
N ASN A 458 57.66 7.04 -52.96
CA ASN A 458 57.99 6.07 -51.91
C ASN A 458 57.62 6.62 -50.52
N GLN A 459 56.61 6.04 -49.92
CA GLN A 459 55.93 6.58 -48.76
C GLN A 459 56.50 5.89 -47.52
N ALA A 460 56.80 6.67 -46.48
CA ALA A 460 57.21 6.06 -45.23
C ALA A 460 56.04 5.24 -44.65
N PRO A 461 56.32 4.12 -43.96
CA PRO A 461 55.28 3.37 -43.30
C PRO A 461 54.58 4.25 -42.26
N THR A 462 53.36 3.87 -41.90
CA THR A 462 52.52 4.59 -40.94
C THR A 462 52.30 3.75 -39.70
N VAL A 463 52.15 4.44 -38.57
CA VAL A 463 51.58 3.92 -37.33
C VAL A 463 50.39 4.83 -37.05
N GLY A 464 49.17 4.30 -36.89
CA GLY A 464 48.01 5.14 -36.66
C GLY A 464 47.87 5.56 -35.20
N SER A 465 48.05 4.61 -34.27
CA SER A 465 48.05 4.90 -32.84
C SER A 465 48.94 3.91 -32.09
N VAL A 466 49.37 4.30 -30.90
CA VAL A 466 49.94 3.38 -29.92
C VAL A 466 49.08 3.40 -28.68
N ALA A 467 48.77 2.22 -28.15
CA ALA A 467 47.99 2.05 -26.93
C ALA A 467 48.74 1.16 -25.94
N SER A 468 48.49 1.42 -24.67
CA SER A 468 48.85 0.54 -23.56
C SER A 468 47.59 -0.25 -23.16
N ASP A 469 47.73 -1.52 -22.81
CA ASP A 469 46.65 -2.33 -22.22
C ASP A 469 46.16 -1.76 -20.87
N THR A 470 47.00 -0.98 -20.20
CA THR A 470 46.66 -0.25 -18.97
C THR A 470 46.85 1.26 -19.16
N GLY A 471 45.77 2.05 -19.15
CA GLY A 471 45.82 3.52 -19.25
C GLY A 471 46.41 4.20 -18.00
N THR A 472 46.33 3.52 -16.85
CA THR A 472 46.90 3.92 -15.56
C THR A 472 47.66 2.74 -14.96
N ILE A 473 48.86 2.97 -14.44
CA ILE A 473 49.72 1.97 -13.80
C ILE A 473 49.84 2.29 -12.33
N TYR A 474 49.57 1.30 -11.48
CA TYR A 474 49.74 1.38 -10.04
C TYR A 474 51.12 0.82 -9.66
N LEU A 475 51.94 1.65 -9.01
CA LEU A 475 53.28 1.23 -8.58
C LEU A 475 53.18 0.04 -7.61
N GLY A 476 53.74 -1.11 -8.00
CA GLY A 476 53.83 -2.31 -7.18
C GLY A 476 52.75 -3.38 -7.43
N GLU A 477 51.69 -3.07 -8.17
CA GLU A 477 50.61 -4.02 -8.48
C GLU A 477 50.67 -4.54 -9.92
N THR A 478 51.00 -3.67 -10.88
CA THR A 478 51.15 -4.06 -12.29
C THR A 478 52.54 -4.67 -12.55
N SER A 479 52.60 -5.96 -12.88
CA SER A 479 53.86 -6.68 -13.11
C SER A 479 54.38 -6.63 -14.56
N THR A 480 53.48 -6.50 -15.54
CA THR A 480 53.78 -6.39 -16.97
C THR A 480 52.88 -5.38 -17.66
N ILE A 481 53.35 -4.80 -18.77
CA ILE A 481 52.61 -3.86 -19.61
C ILE A 481 52.69 -4.34 -21.05
N THR A 482 51.59 -4.26 -21.78
CA THR A 482 51.52 -4.59 -23.21
C THR A 482 51.29 -3.32 -24.04
N LEU A 483 52.26 -3.00 -24.89
CA LEU A 483 52.18 -1.89 -25.84
C LEU A 483 51.74 -2.44 -27.19
N THR A 484 50.72 -1.82 -27.78
CA THR A 484 50.21 -2.20 -29.11
C THR A 484 50.24 -0.99 -30.02
N ALA A 485 51.05 -1.06 -31.08
CA ALA A 485 50.95 -0.16 -32.22
C ALA A 485 49.85 -0.68 -33.15
N LYS A 486 48.86 0.17 -33.42
CA LYS A 486 47.70 -0.15 -34.24
C LYS A 486 47.77 0.61 -35.56
N ASN A 487 47.13 0.04 -36.59
CA ASN A 487 47.13 0.56 -37.95
C ASN A 487 48.56 0.77 -38.46
N VAL A 488 49.42 -0.22 -38.20
CA VAL A 488 50.78 -0.28 -38.73
C VAL A 488 50.65 -0.75 -40.17
N ALA A 489 50.85 0.16 -41.11
CA ALA A 489 50.66 -0.12 -42.53
C ALA A 489 51.71 0.59 -43.35
N ASP A 490 52.12 -0.03 -44.44
CA ASP A 490 52.98 0.57 -45.43
C ASP A 490 52.26 0.51 -46.77
N SER A 491 52.05 1.68 -47.37
CA SER A 491 51.15 1.82 -48.53
C SER A 491 51.81 1.38 -49.84
N ASP A 492 53.13 1.28 -49.87
CA ASP A 492 53.92 0.91 -51.04
C ASP A 492 54.94 -0.22 -50.79
N GLY A 493 55.07 -0.68 -49.54
CA GLY A 493 56.03 -1.72 -49.13
C GLY A 493 55.54 -2.62 -47.99
N THR A 494 56.49 -3.18 -47.23
CA THR A 494 56.22 -4.01 -46.05
C THR A 494 56.96 -3.49 -44.82
N VAL A 495 56.28 -3.39 -43.69
CA VAL A 495 56.93 -3.01 -42.42
C VAL A 495 57.86 -4.14 -41.96
N SER A 496 59.14 -3.83 -41.77
CA SER A 496 60.15 -4.77 -41.28
C SER A 496 60.13 -4.92 -39.76
N GLN A 497 59.89 -3.84 -39.02
CA GLN A 497 59.73 -3.85 -37.56
C GLN A 497 59.05 -2.58 -37.03
N VAL A 498 58.51 -2.66 -35.81
CA VAL A 498 58.06 -1.52 -35.00
C VAL A 498 58.88 -1.45 -33.72
N ALA A 499 59.54 -0.32 -33.47
CA ALA A 499 60.33 -0.06 -32.27
C ALA A 499 59.55 0.83 -31.28
N PHE A 500 59.62 0.50 -29.98
CA PHE A 500 58.97 1.23 -28.90
C PHE A 500 60.00 1.89 -27.98
N TYR A 501 59.82 3.17 -27.68
CA TYR A 501 60.72 3.99 -26.87
C TYR A 501 59.99 4.59 -25.68
N ARG A 502 60.70 4.79 -24.57
CA ARG A 502 60.22 5.53 -23.40
C ARG A 502 60.96 6.85 -23.28
N ASP A 503 60.17 7.93 -23.17
CA ASP A 503 60.66 9.25 -22.77
C ASP A 503 61.38 9.16 -21.43
N SER A 504 62.72 9.19 -21.47
CA SER A 504 63.56 8.93 -20.31
C SER A 504 64.02 10.21 -19.62
N ASN A 505 63.88 11.36 -20.29
CA ASN A 505 64.25 12.67 -19.76
C ASN A 505 63.02 13.55 -19.42
N GLY A 506 61.82 13.08 -19.75
CA GLY A 506 60.54 13.69 -19.41
C GLY A 506 60.21 14.96 -20.19
N ASN A 507 60.89 15.21 -21.31
CA ASN A 507 60.73 16.41 -22.12
C ASN A 507 59.51 16.33 -23.07
N GLY A 508 58.89 15.14 -23.19
CA GLY A 508 57.74 14.88 -24.04
C GLY A 508 58.06 14.83 -25.54
N VAL A 509 59.33 14.78 -25.93
CA VAL A 509 59.88 14.84 -27.28
C VAL A 509 60.89 13.71 -27.47
N TRP A 510 60.70 12.87 -28.48
CA TRP A 510 61.66 11.82 -28.76
C TRP A 510 63.05 12.37 -29.11
N ASP A 511 64.08 11.88 -28.43
CA ASP A 511 65.48 12.11 -28.76
C ASP A 511 66.37 10.87 -28.51
N GLU A 512 67.64 10.91 -28.91
CA GLU A 512 68.56 9.78 -28.80
C GLU A 512 68.87 9.35 -27.34
N SER A 513 68.46 10.13 -26.34
CA SER A 513 68.58 9.78 -24.92
C SER A 513 67.42 8.93 -24.40
N ASP A 514 66.37 8.73 -25.19
CA ASP A 514 65.21 7.91 -24.83
C ASP A 514 65.48 6.41 -24.97
N ALA A 515 65.11 5.68 -23.93
CA ALA A 515 65.39 4.26 -23.82
C ALA A 515 64.48 3.44 -24.75
N LEU A 516 65.09 2.63 -25.62
CA LEU A 516 64.39 1.58 -26.35
C LEU A 516 63.85 0.54 -25.36
N LEU A 517 62.53 0.32 -25.37
CA LEU A 517 61.86 -0.70 -24.57
C LEU A 517 61.90 -2.07 -25.25
N GLY A 518 61.86 -2.08 -26.58
CA GLY A 518 61.91 -3.28 -27.41
C GLY A 518 61.35 -3.02 -28.82
N SER A 519 61.30 -4.07 -29.64
CA SER A 519 60.73 -4.01 -30.99
C SER A 519 59.98 -5.29 -31.32
N ASP A 520 58.93 -5.17 -32.12
CA ASP A 520 58.21 -6.29 -32.71
C ASP A 520 58.44 -6.34 -34.22
N SER A 521 58.76 -7.52 -34.74
CA SER A 521 58.99 -7.79 -36.17
C SER A 521 57.91 -8.69 -36.78
N THR A 522 56.90 -9.05 -35.99
CA THR A 522 55.79 -9.94 -36.38
C THR A 522 54.49 -9.17 -36.59
N ILE A 523 54.50 -8.23 -37.54
CA ILE A 523 53.32 -7.41 -37.85
C ILE A 523 52.25 -8.27 -38.54
N SER A 524 51.10 -8.42 -37.89
CA SER A 524 49.96 -9.20 -38.40
C SER A 524 48.66 -8.43 -38.21
N GLY A 525 47.87 -8.30 -39.27
CA GLY A 525 46.60 -7.54 -39.22
C GLY A 525 46.78 -6.05 -38.89
N GLY A 526 47.93 -5.46 -39.22
CA GLY A 526 48.25 -4.06 -38.90
C GLY A 526 48.55 -3.79 -37.43
N LEU A 527 48.84 -4.84 -36.65
CA LEU A 527 49.19 -4.75 -35.25
C LEU A 527 50.64 -5.19 -35.02
N ALA A 528 51.33 -4.44 -34.18
CA ALA A 528 52.61 -4.85 -33.59
C ALA A 528 52.52 -4.71 -32.08
N THR A 529 52.87 -5.76 -31.34
CA THR A 529 52.64 -5.87 -29.90
C THR A 529 53.93 -6.21 -29.16
N LEU A 530 54.20 -5.47 -28.08
CA LEU A 530 55.34 -5.67 -27.21
C LEU A 530 54.89 -5.76 -25.74
N THR A 531 55.08 -6.92 -25.11
CA THR A 531 54.88 -7.10 -23.67
C THR A 531 56.21 -7.04 -22.92
N ILE A 532 56.30 -6.16 -21.92
CA ILE A 532 57.49 -5.94 -21.08
C ILE A 532 57.15 -6.01 -19.60
N SER A 533 58.13 -6.31 -18.75
CA SER A 533 58.01 -6.10 -17.29
C SER A 533 57.87 -4.61 -17.00
N ASN A 534 57.03 -4.25 -16.01
CA ASN A 534 56.78 -2.85 -15.66
C ASN A 534 58.08 -2.07 -15.40
N PRO A 535 58.46 -1.11 -16.27
CA PRO A 535 59.74 -0.42 -16.19
C PRO A 535 59.68 0.88 -15.37
N PHE A 536 58.55 1.20 -14.74
CA PHE A 536 58.34 2.45 -14.01
C PHE A 536 58.65 2.31 -12.51
N THR A 537 59.43 3.26 -11.98
CA THR A 537 59.89 3.26 -10.59
C THR A 537 59.41 4.46 -9.77
N SER A 538 58.61 5.36 -10.36
CA SER A 538 58.09 6.57 -9.72
C SER A 538 56.77 7.02 -10.36
N ALA A 539 55.93 7.73 -9.60
CA ALA A 539 54.66 8.26 -10.09
C ALA A 539 54.88 9.45 -11.03
N GLY A 540 54.05 9.57 -12.06
CA GLY A 540 54.18 10.58 -13.11
C GLY A 540 53.50 10.17 -14.41
N SER A 541 53.40 11.10 -15.36
CA SER A 541 52.94 10.81 -16.71
C SER A 541 54.16 10.56 -17.61
N TYR A 542 54.18 9.44 -18.31
CA TYR A 542 55.28 9.02 -19.16
C TYR A 542 54.81 8.90 -20.61
N LYS A 543 55.56 9.45 -21.56
CA LYS A 543 55.29 9.24 -22.99
C LYS A 543 56.00 7.99 -23.51
N ILE A 544 55.24 7.19 -24.25
CA ILE A 544 55.73 6.02 -24.98
C ILE A 544 55.58 6.32 -26.46
N PHE A 545 56.66 6.16 -27.23
CA PHE A 545 56.66 6.38 -28.67
C PHE A 545 56.78 5.06 -29.43
N ALA A 546 56.09 4.94 -30.56
CA ALA A 546 56.24 3.86 -31.52
C ALA A 546 56.70 4.40 -32.88
N GLN A 547 57.58 3.67 -33.55
CA GLN A 547 58.05 3.98 -34.91
C GLN A 547 58.13 2.70 -35.75
N ALA A 548 57.42 2.67 -36.87
CA ALA A 548 57.52 1.62 -37.88
C ALA A 548 58.69 1.90 -38.84
N ILE A 549 59.30 0.84 -39.33
CA ILE A 549 60.40 0.89 -40.30
C ILE A 549 60.05 -0.09 -41.42
N ASP A 550 60.10 0.34 -42.68
CA ASP A 550 59.83 -0.52 -43.84
C ASP A 550 61.06 -1.36 -44.22
N ASN A 551 60.96 -2.13 -45.30
CA ASN A 551 62.05 -2.96 -45.82
C ASN A 551 63.07 -2.17 -46.67
N GLU A 552 62.75 -0.93 -47.05
CA GLU A 552 63.59 0.03 -47.78
C GLU A 552 64.37 0.98 -46.83
N GLY A 553 64.08 0.93 -45.53
CA GLY A 553 64.71 1.72 -44.47
C GLY A 553 64.05 3.08 -44.19
N ALA A 554 62.89 3.40 -44.78
CA ALA A 554 62.12 4.57 -44.41
C ALA A 554 61.41 4.34 -43.07
N LYS A 555 61.27 5.42 -42.30
CA LYS A 555 60.75 5.38 -40.94
C LYS A 555 59.48 6.19 -40.85
N SER A 556 58.49 5.66 -40.13
CA SER A 556 57.28 6.40 -39.83
C SER A 556 57.57 7.64 -38.97
N ASN A 557 56.62 8.57 -38.98
CA ASN A 557 56.52 9.53 -37.89
C ASN A 557 56.38 8.78 -36.55
N LEU A 558 56.94 9.36 -35.49
CA LEU A 558 56.81 8.82 -34.14
C LEU A 558 55.41 9.11 -33.61
N VAL A 559 54.72 8.06 -33.18
CA VAL A 559 53.38 8.17 -32.57
C VAL A 559 53.49 7.89 -31.10
N GLY A 560 53.04 8.83 -30.28
CA GLY A 560 53.16 8.78 -28.84
C GLY A 560 51.83 8.51 -28.15
N THR A 561 51.86 7.76 -27.05
CA THR A 561 50.77 7.71 -26.06
C THR A 561 51.32 8.06 -24.67
N SER A 562 50.44 8.46 -23.76
CA SER A 562 50.83 8.73 -22.38
C SER A 562 50.33 7.62 -21.48
N VAL A 563 51.18 7.22 -20.54
CA VAL A 563 50.81 6.28 -19.49
C VAL A 563 50.97 7.00 -18.15
N THR A 564 49.90 7.02 -17.36
CA THR A 564 49.89 7.67 -16.05
C THR A 564 50.25 6.66 -14.97
N VAL A 565 51.24 6.97 -14.14
CA VAL A 565 51.69 6.12 -13.02
C VAL A 565 51.30 6.82 -11.71
N ILE A 566 50.54 6.16 -10.83
CA ILE A 566 50.05 6.72 -9.55
C ILE A 566 50.56 5.95 -8.32
N GLN A 567 50.51 6.62 -7.17
CA GLN A 567 50.96 6.12 -5.85
C GLN A 567 50.00 5.05 -5.29
N PRO A 568 50.45 4.17 -4.37
CA PRO A 568 49.64 3.09 -3.83
C PRO A 568 48.48 3.57 -2.94
N ASP A 569 47.36 2.86 -3.08
CA ASP A 569 46.09 3.02 -2.40
C ASP A 569 46.15 2.54 -0.92
N ASP A 570 45.48 3.22 0.02
CA ASP A 570 45.52 2.87 1.45
C ASP A 570 44.33 2.00 1.88
N HIS A 571 43.21 2.06 1.16
CA HIS A 571 42.09 1.13 1.29
C HIS A 571 41.53 0.75 -0.07
N ALA A 572 41.20 -0.53 -0.26
CA ALA A 572 40.79 -1.00 -1.58
C ALA A 572 39.52 -0.30 -2.11
N ASN A 573 39.56 0.00 -3.39
CA ASN A 573 38.46 0.55 -4.19
C ASN A 573 37.28 -0.41 -4.48
N THR A 574 37.26 -1.60 -3.86
CA THR A 574 36.20 -2.61 -4.08
C THR A 574 35.76 -3.30 -2.80
N ALA A 575 34.51 -3.77 -2.76
CA ALA A 575 33.99 -4.56 -1.65
C ALA A 575 34.81 -5.85 -1.39
N SER A 576 35.36 -6.47 -2.45
CA SER A 576 36.19 -7.68 -2.33
C SER A 576 37.48 -7.46 -1.55
N GLY A 577 38.06 -6.24 -1.64
CA GLY A 577 39.24 -5.81 -0.91
C GLY A 577 38.96 -5.03 0.37
N ALA A 578 37.69 -4.88 0.77
CA ALA A 578 37.26 -3.95 1.82
C ALA A 578 38.00 -4.15 3.16
N THR A 579 38.44 -3.06 3.78
CA THR A 579 39.20 -3.08 5.04
C THR A 579 38.28 -3.40 6.22
N LEU A 580 38.68 -4.32 7.10
CA LEU A 580 37.90 -4.66 8.30
C LEU A 580 37.99 -3.56 9.35
N ILE A 581 36.85 -3.01 9.77
CA ILE A 581 36.74 -2.10 10.92
C ILE A 581 36.06 -2.79 12.10
N SER A 582 36.57 -2.53 13.31
CA SER A 582 35.97 -3.05 14.56
C SER A 582 34.94 -2.05 15.10
N VAL A 583 33.74 -2.54 15.43
CA VAL A 583 32.69 -1.71 16.04
C VAL A 583 33.20 -1.06 17.33
N GLY A 584 33.06 0.25 17.44
CA GLY A 584 33.52 1.08 18.56
C GLY A 584 34.93 1.67 18.41
N SER A 585 35.66 1.34 17.34
CA SER A 585 37.02 1.87 17.09
C SER A 585 37.08 2.62 15.75
N PRO A 586 37.43 3.92 15.74
CA PRO A 586 37.60 4.66 14.49
C PRO A 586 38.83 4.17 13.72
N LEU A 587 38.75 4.19 12.40
CA LEU A 587 39.83 3.88 11.47
C LEU A 587 40.14 5.12 10.62
N ALA A 588 41.42 5.41 10.42
CA ALA A 588 41.83 6.50 9.54
C ALA A 588 41.91 6.00 8.09
N GLY A 589 41.57 6.87 7.14
CA GLY A 589 41.71 6.62 5.69
C GLY A 589 42.02 7.92 4.95
N LYS A 590 42.40 7.82 3.68
CA LYS A 590 42.78 8.97 2.85
C LYS A 590 42.38 8.77 1.40
N LEU A 591 41.53 9.66 0.90
CA LEU A 591 41.27 9.75 -0.54
C LEU A 591 42.52 10.30 -1.24
N ASN A 592 43.21 9.41 -1.94
CA ASN A 592 44.56 9.56 -2.47
C ASN A 592 44.61 10.26 -3.83
N TYR A 593 43.54 10.17 -4.61
CA TYR A 593 43.40 10.81 -5.92
C TYR A 593 41.94 11.15 -6.22
N GLY A 594 41.72 11.95 -7.26
CA GLY A 594 40.36 12.33 -7.67
C GLY A 594 39.55 11.13 -8.13
N GLY A 595 38.39 10.91 -7.51
CA GLY A 595 37.53 9.74 -7.79
C GLY A 595 37.86 8.49 -6.96
N ASP A 596 38.79 8.58 -6.00
CA ASP A 596 39.11 7.50 -5.07
C ASP A 596 37.93 7.14 -4.16
N VAL A 597 37.79 5.85 -3.85
CA VAL A 597 36.70 5.26 -3.06
C VAL A 597 37.27 4.22 -2.10
N ASP A 598 37.12 4.42 -0.80
CA ASP A 598 37.62 3.47 0.18
C ASP A 598 36.50 2.54 0.66
N TYR A 599 36.64 1.23 0.47
CA TYR A 599 35.70 0.24 1.01
C TYR A 599 36.13 -0.33 2.36
N PHE A 600 35.14 -0.47 3.25
CA PHE A 600 35.25 -1.02 4.59
C PHE A 600 34.22 -2.13 4.81
N ARG A 601 34.47 -3.00 5.79
CA ARG A 601 33.53 -4.03 6.23
C ARG A 601 33.53 -4.18 7.74
N PHE A 602 32.39 -4.55 8.33
CA PHE A 602 32.28 -4.93 9.74
C PHE A 602 31.25 -6.05 9.93
N SER A 603 31.27 -6.71 11.09
CA SER A 603 30.28 -7.72 11.45
C SER A 603 29.12 -7.09 12.21
N ALA A 604 27.92 -7.23 11.66
CA ALA A 604 26.67 -6.79 12.27
C ALA A 604 25.91 -7.98 12.88
N GLU A 605 25.19 -7.75 13.98
CA GLU A 605 24.25 -8.71 14.56
C GLU A 605 22.82 -8.25 14.28
N ALA A 606 21.95 -9.18 13.87
CA ALA A 606 20.53 -8.91 13.62
C ALA A 606 19.88 -8.20 14.81
N GLY A 607 19.07 -7.18 14.53
CA GLY A 607 18.38 -6.35 15.51
C GLY A 607 19.21 -5.21 16.10
N LYS A 608 20.53 -5.14 15.89
CA LYS A 608 21.33 -4.00 16.38
C LYS A 608 21.28 -2.82 15.41
N THR A 609 21.21 -1.60 15.95
CA THR A 609 21.33 -0.36 15.16
C THR A 609 22.75 0.13 15.23
N TYR A 610 23.35 0.42 14.08
CA TYR A 610 24.71 0.92 13.93
C TYR A 610 24.68 2.35 13.35
N VAL A 611 25.58 3.18 13.84
CA VAL A 611 25.86 4.52 13.33
C VAL A 611 27.25 4.50 12.73
N ILE A 612 27.33 4.72 11.43
CA ILE A 612 28.57 4.86 10.67
C ILE A 612 28.79 6.35 10.47
N ASP A 613 29.91 6.87 10.94
CA ASP A 613 30.18 8.32 10.99
C ASP A 613 31.57 8.61 10.44
N THR A 614 31.63 9.48 9.43
CA THR A 614 32.86 9.93 8.78
C THR A 614 33.23 11.32 9.27
N ASN A 615 34.31 11.40 10.06
CA ASN A 615 34.93 12.67 10.41
C ASN A 615 35.94 13.08 9.33
N HIS A 616 35.64 14.19 8.67
CA HIS A 616 36.34 14.61 7.47
C HIS A 616 37.81 15.04 7.69
N ASN A 617 38.29 15.31 8.91
CA ASN A 617 39.67 15.77 9.16
C ASN A 617 40.17 16.86 8.17
N SER A 618 40.91 16.49 7.11
CA SER A 618 41.37 17.42 6.05
C SER A 618 40.64 17.27 4.71
N LEU A 619 39.74 16.29 4.58
CA LEU A 619 38.78 16.17 3.49
C LEU A 619 37.72 17.28 3.61
N SER A 620 37.24 17.83 2.50
CA SER A 620 36.23 18.91 2.56
C SER A 620 34.81 18.36 2.53
N ALA A 621 34.53 17.39 1.66
CA ALA A 621 33.23 16.74 1.55
C ALA A 621 33.37 15.26 1.14
N SER A 622 32.46 14.41 1.62
CA SER A 622 32.42 12.99 1.28
C SER A 622 31.00 12.52 1.00
N VAL A 623 30.88 11.29 0.48
CA VAL A 623 29.66 10.50 0.43
C VAL A 623 29.93 9.18 1.12
N LEU A 624 29.08 8.81 2.08
CA LEU A 624 29.13 7.54 2.80
C LEU A 624 28.00 6.65 2.31
N THR A 625 28.32 5.45 1.84
CA THR A 625 27.32 4.49 1.32
C THR A 625 27.46 3.15 2.02
N LEU A 626 26.37 2.61 2.55
CA LEU A 626 26.29 1.28 3.15
C LEU A 626 25.72 0.29 2.12
N TYR A 627 26.25 -0.92 2.08
CA TYR A 627 25.85 -1.99 1.16
C TYR A 627 25.47 -3.28 1.91
N SER A 628 24.72 -4.13 1.22
CA SER A 628 24.27 -5.45 1.68
C SER A 628 25.42 -6.43 1.85
N SER A 629 25.14 -7.62 2.38
CA SER A 629 26.17 -8.62 2.75
C SER A 629 26.94 -9.22 1.57
N ASN A 630 26.53 -8.95 0.32
CA ASN A 630 27.28 -9.29 -0.89
C ASN A 630 28.07 -8.09 -1.46
N GLY A 631 27.97 -6.91 -0.84
CA GLY A 631 28.63 -5.69 -1.27
C GLY A 631 28.05 -5.04 -2.54
N ALA A 632 26.89 -5.52 -3.03
CA ALA A 632 26.33 -5.10 -4.32
C ALA A 632 25.14 -4.14 -4.18
N SER A 633 24.23 -4.37 -3.22
CA SER A 633 23.02 -3.56 -3.08
C SER A 633 23.22 -2.45 -2.05
N GLN A 634 22.99 -1.19 -2.42
CA GLN A 634 23.01 -0.07 -1.49
C GLN A 634 21.87 -0.20 -0.47
N LEU A 635 22.19 -0.15 0.82
CA LEU A 635 21.24 -0.16 1.93
C LEU A 635 20.91 1.23 2.46
N ALA A 636 21.88 2.15 2.44
CA ALA A 636 21.73 3.53 2.91
C ALA A 636 22.87 4.41 2.39
N GLN A 637 22.65 5.72 2.29
CA GLN A 637 23.69 6.67 1.89
C GLN A 637 23.47 8.03 2.58
N ASP A 638 24.57 8.73 2.85
CA ASP A 638 24.56 10.14 3.22
C ASP A 638 25.54 10.93 2.33
N THR A 639 25.05 12.03 1.75
CA THR A 639 25.76 12.94 0.84
C THR A 639 25.97 14.33 1.43
N SER A 640 25.66 14.52 2.73
CA SER A 640 25.78 15.81 3.39
C SER A 640 27.23 16.31 3.48
N SER A 641 27.42 17.62 3.24
CA SER A 641 28.75 18.21 3.09
C SER A 641 29.54 18.39 4.40
N ALA A 642 28.95 18.09 5.57
CA ALA A 642 29.52 18.32 6.89
C ALA A 642 29.59 17.04 7.74
N GLY A 643 30.49 16.12 7.37
CA GLY A 643 30.63 14.81 8.04
C GLY A 643 29.46 13.89 7.71
N THR A 644 29.69 12.87 6.90
CA THR A 644 28.63 11.95 6.46
C THR A 644 28.32 10.89 7.51
N LYS A 645 27.04 10.60 7.71
CA LYS A 645 26.50 9.73 8.75
C LYS A 645 25.37 8.84 8.25
N VAL A 646 25.52 7.52 8.42
CA VAL A 646 24.48 6.54 8.17
C VAL A 646 24.04 5.89 9.49
N VAL A 647 22.74 5.86 9.75
CA VAL A 647 22.14 5.11 10.87
C VAL A 647 21.35 3.94 10.30
N TRP A 648 21.70 2.71 10.67
CA TRP A 648 21.16 1.51 10.05
C TRP A 648 20.91 0.38 11.05
N THR A 649 19.75 -0.28 10.99
CA THR A 649 19.45 -1.46 11.82
C THR A 649 19.66 -2.74 11.01
N ALA A 650 20.50 -3.64 11.51
CA ALA A 650 20.77 -4.91 10.87
C ALA A 650 19.53 -5.82 10.92
N THR A 651 19.06 -6.28 9.76
CA THR A 651 17.96 -7.25 9.66
C THR A 651 18.45 -8.70 9.79
N THR A 652 19.71 -8.96 9.43
CA THR A 652 20.37 -10.26 9.54
C THR A 652 21.77 -10.11 10.15
N SER A 653 22.25 -11.15 10.83
CA SER A 653 23.62 -11.20 11.34
C SER A 653 24.57 -11.56 10.20
N GLY A 654 25.65 -10.82 10.02
CA GLY A 654 26.56 -11.06 8.91
C GLY A 654 27.62 -9.98 8.73
N THR A 655 28.46 -10.15 7.71
CA THR A 655 29.38 -9.09 7.29
C THR A 655 28.62 -8.11 6.40
N VAL A 656 28.80 -6.83 6.64
CA VAL A 656 28.27 -5.74 5.82
C VAL A 656 29.39 -4.81 5.39
N TYR A 657 29.17 -4.11 4.28
CA TYR A 657 30.19 -3.31 3.60
C TYR A 657 29.74 -1.86 3.53
N PHE A 658 30.66 -0.91 3.60
CA PHE A 658 30.35 0.49 3.33
C PHE A 658 31.54 1.16 2.64
N SER A 659 31.31 2.24 1.91
CA SER A 659 32.34 3.00 1.22
C SER A 659 32.33 4.47 1.60
N VAL A 660 33.51 5.09 1.63
CA VAL A 660 33.70 6.54 1.72
C VAL A 660 34.30 7.02 0.40
N LYS A 661 33.64 7.97 -0.27
CA LYS A 661 34.14 8.61 -1.50
C LYS A 661 34.10 10.12 -1.39
N GLY A 662 34.84 10.82 -2.25
CA GLY A 662 34.72 12.27 -2.39
C GLY A 662 33.32 12.67 -2.90
N ALA A 663 32.81 13.83 -2.47
CA ALA A 663 31.53 14.35 -3.00
C ALA A 663 31.59 14.65 -4.51
N ASP A 664 32.79 14.95 -5.01
CA ASP A 664 33.10 15.09 -6.43
C ASP A 664 34.53 14.58 -6.68
N SER A 665 34.92 14.44 -7.95
CA SER A 665 36.23 13.90 -8.36
C SER A 665 37.42 14.81 -8.04
N SER A 666 37.22 16.00 -7.46
CA SER A 666 38.30 16.89 -7.01
C SER A 666 38.59 16.77 -5.51
N GLN A 667 37.72 16.11 -4.74
CA GLN A 667 37.86 15.97 -3.29
C GLN A 667 38.94 14.93 -2.93
N MET A 668 39.97 15.38 -2.22
CA MET A 668 41.04 14.55 -1.67
C MET A 668 41.35 15.01 -0.24
N GLY A 669 41.80 14.09 0.60
CA GLY A 669 42.16 14.42 1.98
C GLY A 669 42.07 13.24 2.93
N ASN A 670 42.62 13.42 4.12
CA ASN A 670 42.52 12.43 5.19
C ASN A 670 41.14 12.54 5.83
N TYR A 671 40.57 11.41 6.25
CA TYR A 671 39.37 11.35 7.08
C TYR A 671 39.54 10.23 8.13
N SER A 672 38.54 10.09 9.00
CA SER A 672 38.41 8.90 9.84
C SER A 672 36.96 8.45 9.86
N VAL A 673 36.74 7.14 9.80
CA VAL A 673 35.40 6.55 9.84
C VAL A 673 35.25 5.69 11.07
N SER A 674 34.05 5.69 11.67
CA SER A 674 33.74 4.90 12.85
C SER A 674 32.40 4.20 12.68
N VAL A 675 32.28 3.00 13.24
CA VAL A 675 31.01 2.27 13.36
C VAL A 675 30.70 2.12 14.84
N THR A 676 29.54 2.58 15.31
CA THR A 676 29.12 2.48 16.72
C THR A 676 27.73 1.86 16.82
N GLU A 677 27.44 1.11 17.88
CA GLU A 677 26.08 0.62 18.13
C GLU A 677 25.25 1.74 18.80
N SER A 678 24.08 2.06 18.26
CA SER A 678 23.15 3.04 18.83
C SER A 678 22.03 2.34 19.60
N SER A 679 21.91 2.67 20.88
CA SER A 679 20.72 2.33 21.67
C SER A 679 19.61 3.36 21.42
N PRO A 680 18.37 2.92 21.14
CA PRO A 680 17.21 3.81 21.06
C PRO A 680 16.86 4.41 22.45
N PHE A 681 17.40 3.86 23.54
CA PHE A 681 17.09 4.28 24.90
C PHE A 681 18.18 5.21 25.44
N LYS A 682 18.00 6.53 25.29
CA LYS A 682 18.95 7.54 25.79
C LYS A 682 18.37 8.32 26.98
N LEU A 683 19.02 8.18 28.14
CA LEU A 683 18.66 8.92 29.35
C LEU A 683 19.29 10.31 29.34
N ASN A 684 18.48 11.35 29.12
CA ASN A 684 18.92 12.74 29.06
C ASN A 684 18.37 13.53 30.25
N SER A 685 19.24 13.92 31.19
CA SER A 685 18.87 14.72 32.37
C SER A 685 17.65 14.16 33.14
N GLY A 686 17.57 12.83 33.21
CA GLY A 686 16.50 12.08 33.87
C GLY A 686 15.22 11.89 33.06
N THR A 687 15.20 12.24 31.77
CA THR A 687 14.11 11.91 30.84
C THR A 687 14.58 10.86 29.85
N LEU A 688 13.83 9.78 29.72
CA LEU A 688 13.96 8.78 28.67
C LEU A 688 12.84 9.02 27.65
N ALA A 689 13.17 9.71 26.56
CA ALA A 689 12.24 9.92 25.46
C ALA A 689 12.43 8.81 24.43
N ILE A 690 11.35 8.12 24.11
CA ILE A 690 11.31 6.97 23.22
C ILE A 690 10.35 7.32 22.11
N LEU A 691 10.83 7.25 20.88
CA LEU A 691 10.01 7.45 19.69
C LEU A 691 9.79 6.08 19.06
N GLY A 692 8.54 5.85 18.67
CA GLY A 692 8.09 4.73 17.88
C GLY A 692 8.68 4.74 16.46
N THR A 693 8.42 3.66 15.75
CA THR A 693 8.71 3.47 14.34
C THR A 693 7.48 3.86 13.49
N GLU A 694 7.52 3.59 12.19
CA GLU A 694 6.36 3.78 11.31
C GLU A 694 5.39 2.57 11.31
N GLY A 695 5.71 1.50 12.05
CA GLY A 695 4.87 0.33 12.19
C GLY A 695 4.67 -0.07 13.65
N ASN A 696 3.88 -1.12 13.88
CA ASN A 696 3.42 -1.53 15.22
C ASN A 696 4.58 -1.73 16.22
N ASP A 697 4.56 -0.93 17.26
CA ASP A 697 5.52 -0.98 18.34
C ASP A 697 4.94 -1.60 19.60
N ASN A 698 5.73 -2.45 20.24
CA ASN A 698 5.44 -3.01 21.55
C ASN A 698 6.52 -2.57 22.54
N ILE A 699 6.16 -1.58 23.37
CA ILE A 699 6.99 -1.13 24.47
C ILE A 699 6.54 -1.76 25.79
N SER A 700 7.49 -2.22 26.59
CA SER A 700 7.29 -2.56 27.99
C SER A 700 8.28 -1.86 28.90
N VAL A 701 7.78 -1.31 30.00
CA VAL A 701 8.59 -0.64 31.04
C VAL A 701 8.36 -1.32 32.37
N ASN A 702 9.42 -1.88 32.96
CA ASN A 702 9.37 -2.61 34.21
C ASN A 702 10.30 -1.99 35.27
N TYR A 703 9.73 -1.59 36.41
CA TYR A 703 10.47 -1.13 37.58
C TYR A 703 10.72 -2.31 38.53
N SER A 704 11.99 -2.61 38.78
CA SER A 704 12.40 -3.68 39.68
C SER A 704 13.46 -3.18 40.66
N GLY A 705 13.01 -2.88 41.89
CA GLY A 705 13.87 -2.37 42.96
C GLY A 705 14.58 -1.07 42.57
N SER A 706 15.90 -1.12 42.40
CA SER A 706 16.75 0.03 42.02
C SER A 706 16.94 0.21 40.51
N THR A 707 16.21 -0.54 39.68
CA THR A 707 16.40 -0.55 38.22
C THR A 707 15.10 -0.35 37.45
N VAL A 708 15.23 0.25 36.27
CA VAL A 708 14.17 0.41 35.26
C VAL A 708 14.64 -0.30 34.01
N THR A 709 13.90 -1.32 33.59
CA THR A 709 14.14 -1.99 32.31
C THR A 709 13.11 -1.51 31.31
N VAL A 710 13.57 -0.97 30.19
CA VAL A 710 12.73 -0.60 29.06
C VAL A 710 13.03 -1.56 27.93
N THR A 711 11.98 -2.14 27.35
CA THR A 711 12.05 -3.02 26.20
C THR A 711 11.14 -2.49 25.11
N MET A 712 11.61 -2.37 23.89
CA MET A 712 10.79 -2.02 22.72
C MET A 712 11.13 -3.00 21.59
N ASN A 713 10.12 -3.67 21.04
CA ASN A 713 10.27 -4.65 19.95
C ASN A 713 11.38 -5.68 20.22
N GLY A 714 11.43 -6.18 21.47
CA GLY A 714 12.41 -7.18 21.93
C GLY A 714 13.79 -6.64 22.32
N LYS A 715 14.08 -5.35 22.12
CA LYS A 715 15.36 -4.73 22.52
C LYS A 715 15.24 -4.10 23.89
N SER A 716 16.14 -4.45 24.83
CA SER A 716 16.07 -3.96 26.21
C SER A 716 17.25 -3.07 26.61
N SER A 717 17.01 -2.11 27.51
CA SER A 717 18.05 -1.37 28.24
C SER A 717 17.66 -1.18 29.69
N THR A 718 18.65 -1.22 30.59
CA THR A 718 18.46 -1.10 32.04
C THR A 718 19.10 0.18 32.56
N PHE A 719 18.36 0.94 33.34
CA PHE A 719 18.78 2.19 33.96
C PHE A 719 18.66 2.12 35.48
N ASN A 720 19.43 2.92 36.21
CA ASN A 720 19.21 3.09 37.65
C ASN A 720 17.92 3.90 37.86
N ALA A 721 16.98 3.36 38.65
CA ALA A 721 15.69 3.97 38.91
C ALA A 721 15.81 5.37 39.52
N SER A 722 16.86 5.64 40.30
CA SER A 722 17.09 6.97 40.88
C SER A 722 17.42 8.06 39.84
N GLN A 723 17.84 7.66 38.63
CA GLN A 723 18.19 8.58 37.56
C GLN A 723 17.01 8.85 36.62
N VAL A 724 16.00 7.98 36.58
CA VAL A 724 14.86 8.08 35.66
C VAL A 724 13.69 8.81 36.34
N ARG A 725 13.46 10.07 35.93
CA ARG A 725 12.37 10.93 36.41
C ARG A 725 11.20 11.00 35.44
N ARG A 726 11.43 10.80 34.15
CA ARG A 726 10.37 10.81 33.13
C ARG A 726 10.63 9.78 32.06
N ILE A 727 9.57 9.10 31.65
CA ILE A 727 9.56 8.24 30.46
C ILE A 727 8.45 8.75 29.57
N THR A 728 8.77 9.06 28.31
CA THR A 728 7.77 9.42 27.30
C THR A 728 7.88 8.45 26.15
N PHE A 729 6.75 7.91 25.70
CA PHE A 729 6.67 7.10 24.50
C PHE A 729 5.67 7.75 23.54
N ASP A 730 6.07 7.88 22.28
CA ASP A 730 5.20 8.31 21.19
C ASP A 730 5.18 7.13 20.21
N GLY A 731 4.04 6.45 20.05
CA GLY A 731 3.97 5.25 19.20
C GLY A 731 4.17 5.56 17.71
N GLY A 732 3.84 6.78 17.28
CA GLY A 732 3.98 7.18 15.89
C GLY A 732 2.85 6.62 15.03
N ALA A 733 3.19 5.88 13.97
CA ALA A 733 2.23 5.28 13.06
C ALA A 733 2.20 3.76 13.27
N GLY A 734 1.02 3.16 13.18
CA GLY A 734 0.83 1.74 13.45
C GLY A 734 -0.28 1.50 14.47
N ASN A 735 -0.33 0.28 14.99
CA ASN A 735 -1.17 -0.13 16.10
C ASN A 735 -0.27 -0.49 17.29
N ASP A 736 -0.03 0.49 18.13
CA ASP A 736 1.02 0.47 19.14
C ASP A 736 0.51 0.00 20.49
N THR A 737 1.37 -0.74 21.19
CA THR A 737 1.09 -1.29 22.51
C THR A 737 2.11 -0.82 23.52
N ALA A 738 1.63 -0.25 24.62
CA ALA A 738 2.47 0.25 25.69
C ALA A 738 2.12 -0.39 27.04
N THR A 739 3.00 -1.25 27.54
CA THR A 739 2.83 -1.99 28.80
C THR A 739 3.70 -1.42 29.92
N PHE A 740 3.11 -1.08 31.06
CA PHE A 740 3.82 -0.48 32.19
C PHE A 740 3.53 -1.21 33.50
N TYR A 741 4.59 -1.51 34.24
CA TYR A 741 4.51 -2.05 35.59
C TYR A 741 4.75 -0.95 36.61
N GLY A 742 3.73 -0.66 37.42
CA GLY A 742 3.77 0.29 38.53
C GLY A 742 4.78 -0.07 39.61
N THR A 743 5.00 0.85 40.54
CA THR A 743 5.91 0.60 41.66
C THR A 743 5.13 0.11 42.89
N SER A 744 5.84 -0.14 43.99
CA SER A 744 5.17 -0.41 45.27
C SER A 744 4.66 0.87 45.96
N ASN A 745 5.01 2.05 45.43
CA ASN A 745 4.52 3.32 45.95
C ASN A 745 3.14 3.62 45.37
N ARG A 746 2.55 4.74 45.82
CA ARG A 746 1.26 5.18 45.32
C ARG A 746 1.43 5.97 44.02
N GLU A 747 0.79 5.50 42.97
CA GLU A 747 0.69 6.15 41.68
C GLU A 747 -0.74 6.60 41.33
N ILE A 748 -0.82 7.60 40.45
CA ILE A 748 -2.06 7.99 39.79
C ILE A 748 -1.91 7.69 38.30
N TRP A 749 -2.78 6.81 37.79
CA TRP A 749 -2.86 6.42 36.39
C TRP A 749 -4.05 7.12 35.74
N THR A 750 -3.86 7.71 34.57
CA THR A 750 -4.92 8.35 33.79
C THR A 750 -4.84 7.83 32.35
N PHE A 751 -5.94 7.33 31.83
CA PHE A 751 -6.08 6.83 30.46
C PHE A 751 -7.15 7.65 29.75
N GLN A 752 -6.89 8.05 28.50
CA GLN A 752 -7.86 8.75 27.66
C GLN A 752 -7.50 8.56 26.18
N GLY A 753 -8.42 8.00 25.39
CA GLY A 753 -8.15 7.68 23.99
C GLY A 753 -6.89 6.83 23.82
N ASP A 754 -6.04 7.24 22.89
CA ASP A 754 -4.72 6.68 22.57
C ASP A 754 -3.59 7.16 23.50
N THR A 755 -3.92 7.71 24.67
CA THR A 755 -2.95 8.26 25.62
C THR A 755 -3.06 7.65 27.02
N MET A 756 -1.91 7.53 27.69
CA MET A 756 -1.80 7.16 29.09
C MET A 756 -0.83 8.07 29.82
N LYS A 757 -1.11 8.34 31.10
CA LYS A 757 -0.20 9.02 32.00
C LYS A 757 -0.21 8.40 33.40
N ALA A 758 0.95 7.99 33.88
CA ALA A 758 1.16 7.53 35.25
C ALA A 758 2.08 8.49 36.02
N THR A 759 1.67 8.93 37.21
CA THR A 759 2.47 9.85 38.05
C THR A 759 2.66 9.27 39.45
N GLY A 760 3.92 9.17 39.87
CA GLY A 760 4.32 8.72 41.20
C GLY A 760 5.33 9.67 41.85
N SER A 761 5.80 9.35 43.05
CA SER A 761 6.80 10.18 43.74
C SER A 761 8.13 10.19 42.98
N GLY A 762 8.43 11.31 42.32
CA GLY A 762 9.70 11.52 41.62
C GLY A 762 9.76 11.00 40.18
N PHE A 763 8.68 10.37 39.67
CA PHE A 763 8.61 9.91 38.28
C PHE A 763 7.28 10.22 37.59
N THR A 764 7.31 10.32 36.26
CA THR A 764 6.12 10.42 35.40
C THR A 764 6.31 9.60 34.14
N TRP A 765 5.31 8.83 33.77
CA TRP A 765 5.24 8.14 32.48
C TRP A 765 4.11 8.72 31.66
N SER A 766 4.33 8.86 30.36
CA SER A 766 3.26 9.25 29.45
C SER A 766 3.43 8.62 28.08
N THR A 767 2.31 8.27 27.46
CA THR A 767 2.22 7.79 26.09
C THR A 767 1.31 8.69 25.26
N ILE A 768 1.59 8.79 23.97
CA ILE A 768 0.72 9.39 22.94
C ILE A 768 0.79 8.49 21.70
N ASN A 769 -0.24 8.54 20.83
CA ASN A 769 -0.34 7.69 19.65
C ASN A 769 -0.13 6.21 20.04
N THR A 770 -0.91 5.75 21.02
CA THR A 770 -0.82 4.37 21.54
C THR A 770 -2.21 3.78 21.66
N GLU A 771 -2.59 2.98 20.68
CA GLU A 771 -3.92 2.37 20.58
C GLU A 771 -4.16 1.41 21.75
N ASN A 772 -3.13 0.73 22.26
CA ASN A 772 -3.26 -0.25 23.34
C ASN A 772 -2.38 0.10 24.55
N ASN A 773 -2.96 0.68 25.61
CA ASN A 773 -2.21 0.93 26.85
C ASN A 773 -2.54 -0.11 27.93
N ILE A 774 -1.52 -0.75 28.49
CA ILE A 774 -1.65 -1.81 29.50
C ILE A 774 -0.90 -1.40 30.78
N GLY A 775 -1.63 -1.22 31.88
CA GLY A 775 -1.07 -0.90 33.19
C GLY A 775 -1.15 -2.06 34.19
N HIS A 776 -0.07 -2.30 34.93
CA HIS A 776 -0.05 -3.17 36.10
C HIS A 776 0.20 -2.32 37.34
N ALA A 777 -0.89 -1.79 37.91
CA ALA A 777 -0.89 -0.92 39.07
C ALA A 777 -0.77 -1.74 40.38
N SER A 778 -0.43 -1.06 41.47
CA SER A 778 -0.44 -1.60 42.82
C SER A 778 -1.78 -1.32 43.54
N SER A 779 -2.07 -2.07 44.61
CA SER A 779 -3.31 -1.86 45.39
C SER A 779 -3.40 -0.48 46.06
N GLY A 780 -2.27 0.25 46.17
CA GLY A 780 -2.24 1.62 46.70
C GLY A 780 -2.62 2.69 45.68
N ASP A 781 -2.71 2.32 44.40
CA ASP A 781 -2.84 3.25 43.29
C ASP A 781 -4.27 3.73 43.08
N THR A 782 -4.38 4.82 42.32
CA THR A 782 -5.66 5.35 41.84
C THR A 782 -5.64 5.38 40.32
N VAL A 783 -6.65 4.76 39.70
CA VAL A 783 -6.82 4.72 38.24
C VAL A 783 -7.96 5.64 37.84
N ARG A 784 -7.74 6.41 36.77
CA ARG A 784 -8.75 7.25 36.09
C ARG A 784 -8.82 6.82 34.64
N MET A 785 -10.01 6.48 34.15
CA MET A 785 -10.27 6.12 32.76
C MET A 785 -11.31 7.09 32.20
N LEU A 786 -10.93 7.82 31.16
CA LEU A 786 -11.74 8.89 30.57
C LEU A 786 -12.17 8.49 29.16
N ASP A 787 -13.37 8.92 28.78
CA ASP A 787 -13.94 8.73 27.46
C ASP A 787 -13.36 9.68 26.41
N THR A 788 -13.70 9.36 25.17
CA THR A 788 -13.53 10.18 23.97
C THR A 788 -14.88 10.78 23.58
N ALA A 789 -14.98 11.42 22.41
CA ALA A 789 -16.25 11.98 21.93
C ALA A 789 -17.18 10.94 21.26
N GLY A 790 -16.68 9.72 21.02
CA GLY A 790 -17.43 8.62 20.42
C GLY A 790 -18.12 7.74 21.47
N ASN A 791 -18.76 6.66 21.03
CA ASN A 791 -19.33 5.69 21.98
C ASN A 791 -18.21 4.86 22.60
N ASP A 792 -18.09 4.93 23.92
CA ASP A 792 -17.08 4.24 24.68
C ASP A 792 -17.67 3.17 25.61
N THR A 793 -16.87 2.16 25.91
CA THR A 793 -17.24 1.08 26.84
C THR A 793 -16.20 0.96 27.94
N PHE A 794 -16.65 1.10 29.18
CA PHE A 794 -15.90 0.72 30.38
C PHE A 794 -16.32 -0.67 30.83
N SER A 795 -15.38 -1.55 31.12
CA SER A 795 -15.62 -2.89 31.66
C SER A 795 -14.73 -3.17 32.87
N SER A 796 -15.28 -3.78 33.93
CA SER A 796 -14.52 -4.14 35.12
C SER A 796 -14.73 -5.58 35.55
N SER A 797 -13.65 -6.26 35.90
CA SER A 797 -13.65 -7.50 36.70
C SER A 797 -13.06 -7.23 38.09
N SER A 798 -12.93 -8.26 38.93
CA SER A 798 -12.38 -8.13 40.29
C SER A 798 -10.96 -7.58 40.35
N THR A 799 -10.13 -7.74 39.30
CA THR A 799 -8.72 -7.30 39.30
C THR A 799 -8.26 -6.60 38.02
N LYS A 800 -9.12 -6.48 37.01
CA LYS A 800 -8.79 -5.93 35.68
C LYS A 800 -9.91 -5.03 35.18
N PHE A 801 -9.53 -3.88 34.65
CA PHE A 801 -10.40 -2.78 34.22
C PHE A 801 -10.01 -2.35 32.82
N THR A 802 -11.00 -2.08 31.98
CA THR A 802 -10.79 -1.75 30.57
C THR A 802 -11.68 -0.59 30.15
N MET A 803 -11.14 0.36 29.39
CA MET A 803 -11.87 1.41 28.70
C MET A 803 -11.51 1.34 27.22
N SER A 804 -12.50 1.23 26.34
CA SER A 804 -12.28 1.08 24.90
C SER A 804 -13.29 1.85 24.09
N GLY A 805 -12.86 2.35 22.94
CA GLY A 805 -13.69 3.02 21.94
C GLY A 805 -13.10 2.85 20.55
N THR A 806 -13.55 3.68 19.61
CA THR A 806 -13.00 3.66 18.25
C THR A 806 -11.51 4.00 18.27
N GLY A 807 -10.67 3.07 17.80
CA GLY A 807 -9.23 3.28 17.65
C GLY A 807 -8.41 3.19 18.94
N TYR A 808 -8.98 2.80 20.09
CA TYR A 808 -8.19 2.62 21.30
C TYR A 808 -8.75 1.60 22.30
N LYS A 809 -7.86 1.02 23.10
CA LYS A 809 -8.15 0.10 24.21
C LYS A 809 -7.14 0.28 25.34
N ASN A 810 -7.63 0.77 26.46
CA ASN A 810 -6.87 0.97 27.68
C ASN A 810 -7.23 -0.09 28.71
N GLU A 811 -6.23 -0.78 29.27
CA GLU A 811 -6.37 -1.84 30.24
C GLU A 811 -5.50 -1.57 31.47
N VAL A 812 -6.02 -1.84 32.66
CA VAL A 812 -5.23 -1.80 33.89
C VAL A 812 -5.63 -2.89 34.86
N SER A 813 -4.65 -3.44 35.57
CA SER A 813 -4.82 -4.47 36.58
C SER A 813 -4.18 -4.08 37.91
N GLY A 814 -4.61 -4.72 39.01
CA GLY A 814 -3.98 -4.59 40.33
C GLY A 814 -4.37 -3.34 41.15
N ALA A 815 -5.03 -2.36 40.54
CA ALA A 815 -5.55 -1.19 41.23
C ALA A 815 -6.76 -1.52 42.13
N ARG A 816 -6.80 -0.94 43.34
CA ARG A 816 -7.95 -1.04 44.24
C ARG A 816 -8.97 0.08 44.04
N ASN A 817 -8.56 1.27 43.60
CA ASN A 817 -9.46 2.41 43.42
C ASN A 817 -9.49 2.82 41.95
N VAL A 818 -10.63 2.62 41.29
CA VAL A 818 -10.80 2.87 39.86
C VAL A 818 -11.96 3.83 39.64
N MET A 819 -11.73 4.84 38.81
CA MET A 819 -12.73 5.82 38.42
C MET A 819 -12.84 5.89 36.90
N ALA A 820 -13.99 5.53 36.36
CA ALA A 820 -14.33 5.73 34.95
C ALA A 820 -15.22 6.96 34.78
N THR A 821 -15.04 7.75 33.74
CA THR A 821 -15.79 8.99 33.52
C THR A 821 -16.11 9.16 32.04
N ALA A 822 -17.39 9.35 31.75
CA ALA A 822 -17.95 9.65 30.43
C ALA A 822 -18.57 11.06 30.44
N ASN A 823 -17.95 12.03 29.75
CA ASN A 823 -18.41 13.44 29.71
C ASN A 823 -18.09 14.15 28.37
N ASN A 824 -17.51 13.45 27.40
CA ASN A 824 -17.02 14.04 26.15
C ASN A 824 -17.94 13.76 24.95
N GLY A 825 -19.07 13.08 25.14
CA GLY A 825 -20.10 12.82 24.13
C GLY A 825 -20.11 11.35 23.70
N GLY A 826 -21.17 10.91 23.03
CA GLY A 826 -21.40 9.50 22.72
C GLY A 826 -22.58 8.92 23.50
N ILE A 827 -22.82 7.62 23.34
CA ILE A 827 -23.68 6.80 24.21
C ILE A 827 -22.77 5.76 24.84
N ASP A 828 -22.42 5.99 26.10
CA ASP A 828 -21.38 5.25 26.79
C ASP A 828 -21.96 4.14 27.66
N THR A 829 -21.23 3.03 27.72
CA THR A 829 -21.67 1.84 28.45
C THR A 829 -20.65 1.42 29.51
N ALA A 830 -21.11 1.22 30.74
CA ALA A 830 -20.35 0.59 31.81
C ALA A 830 -20.84 -0.85 32.05
N VAL A 831 -19.92 -1.81 32.04
CA VAL A 831 -20.19 -3.24 32.30
C VAL A 831 -19.36 -3.69 33.50
N LEU A 832 -20.01 -3.98 34.62
CA LEU A 832 -19.34 -4.26 35.89
C LEU A 832 -19.59 -5.71 36.31
N TYR A 833 -18.51 -6.45 36.59
CA TYR A 833 -18.56 -7.78 37.17
C TYR A 833 -18.09 -7.74 38.63
N ASP A 834 -18.76 -8.49 39.49
CA ASP A 834 -18.44 -8.62 40.91
C ASP A 834 -17.22 -9.53 41.18
N SER A 835 -17.01 -9.85 42.44
CA SER A 835 -16.15 -10.93 42.91
C SER A 835 -17.00 -12.12 43.35
N SER A 836 -16.37 -13.27 43.65
CA SER A 836 -17.08 -14.42 44.20
C SER A 836 -17.53 -14.25 45.67
N GLY A 837 -17.39 -13.04 46.22
CA GLY A 837 -17.68 -12.69 47.61
C GLY A 837 -19.01 -11.95 47.72
N ASN A 838 -19.36 -11.46 48.93
CA ASN A 838 -20.52 -10.58 49.07
C ASN A 838 -20.14 -9.16 48.70
N ASP A 839 -20.75 -8.66 47.64
CA ASP A 839 -20.45 -7.37 47.05
C ASP A 839 -21.66 -6.43 47.03
N TYR A 840 -21.40 -5.16 46.77
CA TYR A 840 -22.37 -4.09 46.93
C TYR A 840 -22.35 -3.13 45.75
N PHE A 841 -23.52 -2.85 45.18
CA PHE A 841 -23.70 -1.94 44.06
C PHE A 841 -24.67 -0.80 44.40
N ILE A 842 -24.31 0.43 44.01
CA ILE A 842 -25.22 1.59 43.95
C ILE A 842 -25.25 2.11 42.51
N GLY A 843 -26.43 2.19 41.91
CA GLY A 843 -26.66 2.88 40.64
C GLY A 843 -27.54 4.10 40.80
N ARG A 844 -27.13 5.24 40.25
CA ARG A 844 -27.91 6.49 40.18
C ARG A 844 -27.96 6.97 38.72
N GLY A 845 -28.74 8.01 38.45
CA GLY A 845 -28.88 8.54 37.09
C GLY A 845 -27.61 9.18 36.48
N LYS A 846 -26.61 9.56 37.28
CA LYS A 846 -25.37 10.21 36.79
C LYS A 846 -24.10 9.47 37.17
N ASP A 847 -24.18 8.49 38.05
CA ASP A 847 -23.02 7.85 38.66
C ASP A 847 -23.39 6.52 39.30
N ALA A 848 -22.43 5.59 39.30
CA ALA A 848 -22.59 4.29 39.92
C ALA A 848 -21.31 3.85 40.67
N TYR A 849 -21.48 2.96 41.64
CA TYR A 849 -20.43 2.48 42.52
C TYR A 849 -20.55 0.97 42.70
N MET A 850 -19.47 0.25 42.43
CA MET A 850 -19.31 -1.15 42.73
C MET A 850 -18.22 -1.30 43.78
N MET A 851 -18.55 -1.93 44.91
CA MET A 851 -17.60 -2.25 45.97
C MET A 851 -17.47 -3.75 46.07
N THR A 852 -16.26 -4.24 45.80
CA THR A 852 -15.89 -5.63 46.00
C THR A 852 -14.88 -5.77 47.13
N SER A 853 -14.59 -7.01 47.52
CA SER A 853 -13.50 -7.30 48.47
C SER A 853 -12.13 -6.78 48.01
N ASN A 854 -11.89 -6.67 46.70
CA ASN A 854 -10.60 -6.37 46.10
C ASN A 854 -10.50 -4.96 45.49
N SER A 855 -11.63 -4.35 45.12
CA SER A 855 -11.65 -3.09 44.39
C SER A 855 -12.91 -2.26 44.67
N THR A 856 -12.77 -0.95 44.52
CA THR A 856 -13.86 0.01 44.46
C THR A 856 -13.83 0.67 43.09
N VAL A 857 -14.92 0.53 42.35
CA VAL A 857 -15.10 1.09 41.01
C VAL A 857 -16.19 2.15 41.07
N SER A 858 -15.87 3.37 40.63
CA SER A 858 -16.82 4.46 40.48
C SER A 858 -16.96 4.82 39.01
N THR A 859 -18.17 4.85 38.46
CA THR A 859 -18.46 5.31 37.10
C THR A 859 -19.26 6.60 37.14
N TYR A 860 -18.98 7.53 36.23
CA TYR A 860 -19.65 8.83 36.16
C TYR A 860 -20.05 9.13 34.72
N GLY A 861 -21.29 9.55 34.50
CA GLY A 861 -21.80 10.05 33.22
C GLY A 861 -22.18 9.01 32.16
N PHE A 862 -22.05 7.71 32.44
CA PHE A 862 -22.44 6.64 31.51
C PHE A 862 -23.98 6.52 31.41
N GLU A 863 -24.51 6.51 30.17
CA GLU A 863 -25.95 6.35 29.91
C GLU A 863 -26.44 4.93 30.22
N ARG A 864 -25.57 3.92 30.08
CA ARG A 864 -25.93 2.52 30.30
C ARG A 864 -24.98 1.86 31.28
N THR A 865 -25.49 1.35 32.39
CA THR A 865 -24.71 0.55 33.35
C THR A 865 -25.34 -0.83 33.49
N SER A 866 -24.55 -1.87 33.26
CA SER A 866 -24.94 -3.27 33.44
C SER A 866 -24.03 -3.94 34.46
N VAL A 867 -24.60 -4.61 35.46
CA VAL A 867 -23.85 -5.22 36.56
C VAL A 867 -24.20 -6.69 36.70
N TYR A 868 -23.20 -7.55 36.70
CA TYR A 868 -23.36 -9.00 36.76
C TYR A 868 -22.77 -9.56 38.04
N SER A 869 -23.60 -10.23 38.83
CA SER A 869 -23.14 -11.04 39.95
C SER A 869 -22.73 -12.45 39.50
N THR A 870 -21.58 -12.93 39.98
CA THR A 870 -20.97 -14.23 39.66
C THR A 870 -20.94 -15.16 40.86
N GLY A 871 -21.30 -14.68 42.05
CA GLY A 871 -21.59 -15.49 43.22
C GLY A 871 -21.37 -14.74 44.52
N GLY A 872 -22.24 -14.96 45.51
CA GLY A 872 -22.26 -14.18 46.73
C GLY A 872 -23.69 -13.91 47.17
N ASN A 873 -23.87 -13.23 48.29
CA ASN A 873 -25.14 -12.64 48.70
C ASN A 873 -25.12 -11.14 48.40
N ASP A 874 -25.15 -10.80 47.11
CA ASP A 874 -24.91 -9.45 46.65
C ASP A 874 -26.14 -8.56 46.75
N GLN A 875 -25.89 -7.27 46.99
CA GLN A 875 -26.94 -6.27 47.19
C GLN A 875 -26.78 -5.11 46.21
N ALA A 876 -27.89 -4.72 45.58
CA ALA A 876 -27.96 -3.56 44.69
C ALA A 876 -28.96 -2.52 45.18
N TYR A 877 -28.58 -1.25 45.09
CA TYR A 877 -29.41 -0.09 45.39
C TYR A 877 -29.51 0.80 44.17
N LEU A 878 -30.71 0.96 43.61
CA LEU A 878 -30.97 1.73 42.40
C LEU A 878 -31.78 2.98 42.77
N TYR A 879 -31.30 4.15 42.40
CA TYR A 879 -31.95 5.43 42.68
C TYR A 879 -32.44 6.07 41.38
N ASP A 880 -33.66 6.59 41.41
CA ASP A 880 -34.29 7.32 40.32
C ASP A 880 -33.56 8.62 39.94
N SER A 881 -33.89 9.13 38.77
CA SER A 881 -33.56 10.50 38.36
C SER A 881 -34.70 11.48 38.71
N ALA A 882 -34.53 12.74 38.31
CA ALA A 882 -35.66 13.65 38.29
C ALA A 882 -36.50 13.38 37.04
N GLY A 883 -37.81 13.18 37.19
CA GLY A 883 -38.70 12.86 36.07
C GLY A 883 -39.44 11.54 36.30
N ASN A 884 -40.04 10.98 35.25
CA ASN A 884 -40.73 9.70 35.39
C ASN A 884 -39.76 8.55 35.13
N ASP A 885 -39.56 7.71 36.14
CA ASP A 885 -38.68 6.56 36.10
C ASP A 885 -39.49 5.25 36.13
N THR A 886 -38.92 4.20 35.55
CA THR A 886 -39.51 2.85 35.49
C THR A 886 -38.57 1.83 36.07
N PHE A 887 -39.06 1.07 37.05
CA PHE A 887 -38.38 -0.08 37.62
C PHE A 887 -39.06 -1.38 37.18
N ASN A 888 -38.31 -2.33 36.64
CA ASN A 888 -38.79 -3.67 36.30
C ASN A 888 -37.91 -4.73 36.94
N SER A 889 -38.51 -5.72 37.62
CA SER A 889 -37.82 -6.86 38.20
C SER A 889 -38.35 -8.18 37.66
N TYR A 890 -37.44 -9.09 37.31
CA TYR A 890 -37.70 -10.39 36.72
C TYR A 890 -37.08 -11.52 37.57
N GLY A 891 -37.16 -11.41 38.90
CA GLY A 891 -36.48 -12.31 39.83
C GLY A 891 -35.09 -11.81 40.19
N THR A 892 -34.04 -12.53 39.78
CA THR A 892 -32.65 -12.17 40.06
C THR A 892 -32.09 -11.08 39.12
N SER A 893 -32.88 -10.63 38.13
CA SER A 893 -32.52 -9.52 37.25
C SER A 893 -33.48 -8.34 37.47
N SER A 894 -32.94 -7.13 37.49
CA SER A 894 -33.74 -5.92 37.65
C SER A 894 -33.17 -4.76 36.86
N VAL A 895 -34.04 -3.87 36.38
CA VAL A 895 -33.68 -2.70 35.58
C VAL A 895 -34.39 -1.48 36.12
N LEU A 896 -33.64 -0.40 36.39
CA LEU A 896 -34.18 0.94 36.64
C LEU A 896 -33.76 1.85 35.49
N SER A 897 -34.72 2.51 34.85
CA SER A 897 -34.48 3.41 33.73
C SER A 897 -35.29 4.69 33.84
N GLY A 898 -34.68 5.80 33.45
CA GLY A 898 -35.32 7.11 33.37
C GLY A 898 -34.70 7.96 32.25
N PRO A 899 -35.03 9.26 32.17
CA PRO A 899 -34.45 10.15 31.18
C PRO A 899 -32.91 10.15 31.22
N GLY A 900 -32.29 9.64 30.17
CA GLY A 900 -30.83 9.68 29.97
C GLY A 900 -30.02 8.60 30.70
N PHE A 901 -30.66 7.62 31.37
CA PHE A 901 -29.90 6.53 31.99
C PHE A 901 -30.67 5.19 32.05
N VAL A 902 -29.92 4.09 32.06
CA VAL A 902 -30.40 2.73 32.33
C VAL A 902 -29.42 2.02 33.25
N ASN A 903 -29.88 1.57 34.42
CA ASN A 903 -29.14 0.73 35.35
C ASN A 903 -29.75 -0.68 35.36
N SER A 904 -28.99 -1.67 34.89
CA SER A 904 -29.40 -3.09 34.85
C SER A 904 -28.51 -3.91 35.79
N VAL A 905 -29.13 -4.73 36.63
CA VAL A 905 -28.43 -5.64 37.55
C VAL A 905 -28.89 -7.07 37.33
N TYR A 906 -27.95 -8.02 37.37
CA TYR A 906 -28.17 -9.43 37.05
C TYR A 906 -27.60 -10.32 38.15
N ASN A 907 -28.35 -11.35 38.53
CA ASN A 907 -28.02 -12.35 39.54
C ASN A 907 -27.89 -11.84 40.99
N PHE A 908 -28.40 -10.65 41.29
CA PHE A 908 -28.35 -10.11 42.64
C PHE A 908 -29.38 -10.77 43.56
N SER A 909 -28.92 -11.22 44.73
CA SER A 909 -29.79 -11.82 45.75
C SER A 909 -30.79 -10.82 46.34
N ARG A 910 -30.42 -9.54 46.37
CA ARG A 910 -31.28 -8.47 46.88
C ARG A 910 -31.13 -7.19 46.06
N VAL A 911 -32.25 -6.63 45.61
CA VAL A 911 -32.28 -5.36 44.87
C VAL A 911 -33.27 -4.42 45.53
N THR A 912 -32.85 -3.17 45.79
CA THR A 912 -33.72 -2.11 46.31
C THR A 912 -33.74 -0.94 45.34
N ALA A 913 -34.89 -0.68 44.72
CA ALA A 913 -35.13 0.52 43.93
C ALA A 913 -35.79 1.60 44.79
N MET A 914 -35.32 2.84 44.68
CA MET A 914 -35.78 3.99 45.44
C MET A 914 -36.17 5.12 44.48
N ALA A 915 -37.44 5.51 44.51
CA ALA A 915 -37.96 6.70 43.86
C ALA A 915 -38.03 7.85 44.89
N MET A 916 -37.08 8.77 44.85
CA MET A 916 -36.91 9.84 45.85
C MET A 916 -36.77 11.24 45.21
N ASN A 917 -36.65 11.33 43.89
CA ASN A 917 -36.29 12.57 43.19
C ASN A 917 -37.44 13.20 42.40
N GLY A 918 -38.66 12.70 42.59
CA GLY A 918 -39.91 13.27 42.12
C GLY A 918 -40.23 12.90 40.68
N GLY A 919 -41.51 12.67 40.40
CA GLY A 919 -41.93 11.98 39.19
C GLY A 919 -43.22 11.20 39.41
N ASN A 920 -43.76 10.63 38.34
CA ASN A 920 -44.77 9.58 38.42
C ASN A 920 -44.09 8.23 38.18
N ASP A 921 -43.34 7.78 39.18
CA ASP A 921 -42.50 6.59 39.05
C ASP A 921 -43.32 5.31 39.21
N VAL A 922 -42.99 4.31 38.39
CA VAL A 922 -43.70 3.03 38.34
C VAL A 922 -42.77 1.84 38.52
N ALA A 923 -43.21 0.86 39.30
CA ALA A 923 -42.48 -0.38 39.55
C ALA A 923 -43.30 -1.60 39.08
N THR A 924 -42.69 -2.49 38.30
CA THR A 924 -43.28 -3.76 37.88
C THR A 924 -42.44 -4.93 38.37
N PHE A 925 -43.08 -5.93 38.96
CA PHE A 925 -42.46 -7.17 39.41
C PHE A 925 -43.05 -8.34 38.61
N TYR A 926 -42.19 -9.18 38.05
CA TYR A 926 -42.55 -10.40 37.34
C TYR A 926 -42.11 -11.62 38.13
N ASP A 927 -42.94 -12.66 38.12
CA ASP A 927 -42.70 -13.93 38.80
C ASP A 927 -41.64 -14.82 38.12
N THR A 928 -41.27 -15.85 38.86
CA THR A 928 -40.42 -16.98 38.47
C THR A 928 -41.27 -18.25 38.38
N ASP A 929 -40.70 -19.38 37.93
CA ASP A 929 -41.42 -20.66 37.94
C ASP A 929 -41.60 -21.25 39.37
N GLY A 930 -41.08 -20.56 40.38
CA GLY A 930 -41.13 -20.95 41.80
C GLY A 930 -42.41 -20.49 42.49
N LYS A 931 -42.42 -20.57 43.82
CA LYS A 931 -43.46 -19.89 44.62
C LYS A 931 -42.96 -18.51 44.97
N ASP A 932 -43.70 -17.50 44.55
CA ASP A 932 -43.34 -16.11 44.78
C ASP A 932 -44.38 -15.39 45.65
N THR A 933 -43.91 -14.43 46.43
CA THR A 933 -44.76 -13.62 47.31
C THR A 933 -44.54 -12.14 47.04
N TYR A 934 -45.62 -11.44 46.68
CA TYR A 934 -45.67 -10.00 46.56
C TYR A 934 -46.31 -9.37 47.80
N VAL A 935 -45.72 -8.29 48.30
CA VAL A 935 -46.25 -7.55 49.45
C VAL A 935 -46.19 -6.05 49.15
N ALA A 936 -47.29 -5.34 49.36
CA ALA A 936 -47.40 -3.90 49.16
C ALA A 936 -47.98 -3.20 50.39
N ARG A 937 -47.36 -2.07 50.77
CA ARG A 937 -47.69 -1.22 51.92
C ARG A 937 -47.51 0.24 51.52
N GLY A 938 -48.60 0.95 51.20
CA GLY A 938 -48.51 2.31 50.66
C GLY A 938 -47.61 2.39 49.42
N ASN A 939 -46.62 3.28 49.42
CA ASN A 939 -45.64 3.44 48.33
C ASN A 939 -44.39 2.54 48.45
N GLN A 940 -44.41 1.53 49.33
CA GLN A 940 -43.40 0.49 49.41
C GLN A 940 -43.98 -0.84 48.99
N ALA A 941 -43.29 -1.55 48.09
CA ALA A 941 -43.63 -2.91 47.72
C ALA A 941 -42.38 -3.78 47.62
N TYR A 942 -42.52 -5.07 47.78
CA TYR A 942 -41.45 -6.03 47.57
C TYR A 942 -41.98 -7.36 47.07
N MET A 943 -41.17 -8.05 46.29
CA MET A 943 -41.44 -9.41 45.82
C MET A 943 -40.23 -10.29 46.10
N TYR A 944 -40.47 -11.49 46.58
CA TYR A 944 -39.42 -12.45 46.89
C TYR A 944 -39.84 -13.88 46.56
N GLY A 945 -38.83 -14.67 46.26
CA GLY A 945 -38.93 -16.07 45.89
C GLY A 945 -37.63 -16.80 46.18
N ALA A 946 -37.43 -17.96 45.56
CA ALA A 946 -36.18 -18.69 45.72
C ALA A 946 -35.00 -17.89 45.12
N GLY A 947 -34.06 -17.46 45.97
CA GLY A 947 -32.81 -16.84 45.53
C GLY A 947 -32.87 -15.34 45.20
N TYR A 948 -34.02 -14.67 45.36
CA TYR A 948 -34.13 -13.23 45.13
C TYR A 948 -35.07 -12.53 46.12
N TYR A 949 -34.77 -11.26 46.40
CA TYR A 949 -35.60 -10.35 47.20
C TYR A 949 -35.53 -8.93 46.63
N THR A 950 -36.60 -8.47 45.98
CA THR A 950 -36.64 -7.16 45.33
C THR A 950 -37.57 -6.22 46.09
N ILE A 951 -37.14 -4.97 46.31
CA ILE A 951 -37.92 -3.92 46.98
C ILE A 951 -38.04 -2.71 46.05
N SER A 952 -39.22 -2.10 45.98
CA SER A 952 -39.44 -0.75 45.45
C SER A 952 -39.92 0.17 46.59
N GLN A 953 -39.31 1.34 46.74
CA GLN A 953 -39.68 2.35 47.74
C GLN A 953 -39.95 3.69 47.08
N GLY A 954 -41.03 4.37 47.46
CA GLY A 954 -41.36 5.71 46.96
C GLY A 954 -42.13 5.73 45.64
N PHE A 955 -42.29 4.59 44.98
CA PHE A 955 -42.99 4.48 43.70
C PHE A 955 -44.49 4.72 43.87
N SER A 956 -45.04 5.64 43.06
CA SER A 956 -46.46 6.00 43.08
C SER A 956 -47.37 4.85 42.62
N ARG A 957 -46.84 3.94 41.81
CA ARG A 957 -47.56 2.75 41.35
C ARG A 957 -46.66 1.53 41.36
N SER A 958 -47.15 0.44 41.94
CA SER A 958 -46.52 -0.87 41.88
C SER A 958 -47.44 -1.90 41.23
N THR A 959 -46.92 -2.78 40.39
CA THR A 959 -47.68 -3.87 39.79
C THR A 959 -46.88 -5.15 39.83
N ALA A 960 -47.45 -6.20 40.43
CA ALA A 960 -46.92 -7.55 40.33
C ALA A 960 -47.69 -8.36 39.29
N VAL A 961 -46.98 -9.14 38.49
CA VAL A 961 -47.52 -9.98 37.42
C VAL A 961 -47.05 -11.41 37.67
N SER A 962 -48.01 -12.29 37.94
CA SER A 962 -47.82 -13.74 37.98
C SER A 962 -48.35 -14.35 36.68
N THR A 963 -47.46 -14.93 35.90
CA THR A 963 -47.76 -15.58 34.60
C THR A 963 -47.07 -16.92 34.44
N LYS A 964 -46.16 -17.25 35.34
CA LYS A 964 -45.42 -18.50 35.39
C LYS A 964 -46.04 -19.42 36.43
N GLY A 965 -45.63 -20.68 36.40
CA GLY A 965 -46.13 -21.68 37.36
C GLY A 965 -45.66 -21.34 38.77
N GLY A 966 -46.46 -21.68 39.77
CA GLY A 966 -46.21 -21.27 41.15
C GLY A 966 -47.52 -21.20 41.91
N ASN A 967 -47.52 -21.46 43.21
CA ASN A 967 -48.70 -21.14 44.03
C ASN A 967 -48.46 -19.77 44.68
N ASP A 968 -48.50 -18.73 43.86
CA ASP A 968 -48.07 -17.39 44.23
C ASP A 968 -49.09 -16.68 45.11
N GLN A 969 -48.58 -15.76 45.93
CA GLN A 969 -49.38 -15.02 46.89
C GLN A 969 -49.10 -13.53 46.84
N ALA A 970 -50.14 -12.72 47.02
CA ALA A 970 -50.04 -11.27 47.15
C ALA A 970 -50.66 -10.79 48.46
N PHE A 971 -50.01 -9.81 49.10
CA PHE A 971 -50.49 -9.14 50.30
C PHE A 971 -50.55 -7.63 50.10
N PHE A 972 -51.71 -7.04 50.36
CA PHE A 972 -51.92 -5.59 50.41
C PHE A 972 -52.18 -5.15 51.84
N TYR A 973 -51.55 -4.05 52.25
CA TYR A 973 -51.78 -3.41 53.54
C TYR A 973 -52.17 -1.95 53.33
N ASP A 974 -53.14 -1.51 54.11
CA ASP A 974 -53.63 -0.13 54.15
C ASP A 974 -52.59 0.85 54.70
N THR A 975 -52.97 2.12 54.63
CA THR A 975 -52.31 3.27 55.25
C THR A 975 -53.23 3.87 56.31
N VAL A 976 -52.82 4.97 56.93
CA VAL A 976 -53.67 5.69 57.92
C VAL A 976 -54.80 6.51 57.28
N GLY A 977 -54.86 6.57 55.94
CA GLY A 977 -55.86 7.32 55.18
C GLY A 977 -56.97 6.39 54.69
N ASN A 978 -57.92 6.94 53.92
CA ASN A 978 -58.95 6.10 53.30
C ASN A 978 -58.37 5.34 52.12
N ASP A 979 -58.47 4.02 52.17
CA ASP A 979 -57.96 3.12 51.15
C ASP A 979 -59.09 2.29 50.52
N THR A 980 -58.91 1.93 49.24
CA THR A 980 -59.88 1.11 48.53
C THR A 980 -59.20 -0.10 47.91
N TYR A 981 -59.68 -1.29 48.27
CA TYR A 981 -59.29 -2.56 47.70
C TYR A 981 -60.30 -3.02 46.64
N TYR A 982 -59.83 -3.43 45.47
CA TYR A 982 -60.61 -4.07 44.43
C TYR A 982 -60.02 -5.46 44.17
N SER A 983 -60.85 -6.50 44.25
CA SER A 983 -60.47 -7.85 43.88
C SER A 983 -61.27 -8.30 42.67
N ARG A 984 -60.64 -8.36 41.50
CA ARG A 984 -61.25 -8.87 40.27
C ARG A 984 -60.58 -10.18 39.87
N THR A 985 -61.22 -10.91 38.97
CA THR A 985 -60.79 -12.22 38.49
C THR A 985 -59.37 -12.25 37.91
N VAL A 986 -58.92 -11.16 37.27
CA VAL A 986 -57.61 -11.07 36.62
C VAL A 986 -56.62 -10.19 37.41
N GLU A 987 -57.12 -9.26 38.20
CA GLU A 987 -56.33 -8.21 38.83
C GLU A 987 -56.96 -7.79 40.17
N SER A 988 -56.15 -7.83 41.22
CA SER A 988 -56.49 -7.24 42.51
C SER A 988 -55.62 -6.01 42.75
N SER A 989 -56.21 -4.92 43.25
CA SER A 989 -55.51 -3.66 43.48
C SER A 989 -55.94 -2.99 44.78
N MET A 990 -55.01 -2.27 45.39
CA MET A 990 -55.27 -1.40 46.54
C MET A 990 -54.78 0.00 46.21
N VAL A 991 -55.68 0.98 46.34
CA VAL A 991 -55.43 2.38 45.98
C VAL A 991 -55.71 3.26 47.19
N GLY A 992 -54.78 4.16 47.47
CA GLY A 992 -54.89 5.14 48.53
C GLY A 992 -54.31 6.48 48.13
N GLN A 993 -54.16 7.39 49.10
CA GLN A 993 -53.56 8.68 48.83
C GLN A 993 -52.08 8.54 48.47
N GLY A 994 -51.72 8.81 47.22
CA GLY A 994 -50.34 8.84 46.76
C GLY A 994 -49.73 7.48 46.39
N TYR A 995 -50.54 6.41 46.37
CA TYR A 995 -50.10 5.09 45.89
C TYR A 995 -51.22 4.31 45.20
N ALA A 996 -50.85 3.47 44.23
CA ALA A 996 -51.74 2.51 43.60
C ALA A 996 -50.98 1.19 43.36
N ASN A 997 -51.34 0.14 44.07
CA ASN A 997 -50.67 -1.16 43.96
C ASN A 997 -51.60 -2.18 43.31
N SER A 998 -51.04 -3.06 42.50
CA SER A 998 -51.80 -4.09 41.78
C SER A 998 -51.06 -5.43 41.74
N ALA A 999 -51.80 -6.53 41.73
CA ALA A 999 -51.32 -7.89 41.60
C ALA A 999 -52.20 -8.62 40.57
N ARG A 1000 -51.59 -9.13 39.50
CA ARG A 1000 -52.26 -9.79 38.37
C ARG A 1000 -51.88 -11.26 38.33
N GLY A 1001 -52.86 -12.14 38.14
CA GLY A 1001 -52.64 -13.59 37.99
C GLY A 1001 -52.30 -14.36 39.28
N PHE A 1002 -52.27 -13.71 40.44
CA PHE A 1002 -51.95 -14.37 41.72
C PHE A 1002 -53.11 -15.23 42.23
N LYS A 1003 -52.82 -16.49 42.57
CA LYS A 1003 -53.82 -17.46 43.07
C LYS A 1003 -54.39 -17.08 44.45
N ASN A 1004 -53.59 -16.46 45.32
CA ASN A 1004 -54.05 -16.07 46.65
C ASN A 1004 -53.71 -14.60 46.93
N VAL A 1005 -54.73 -13.76 47.10
CA VAL A 1005 -54.56 -12.33 47.38
C VAL A 1005 -55.19 -11.99 48.72
N ASN A 1006 -54.42 -11.35 49.61
CA ASN A 1006 -54.86 -10.98 50.95
C ASN A 1006 -54.71 -9.47 51.13
N ALA A 1007 -55.80 -8.78 51.42
CA ALA A 1007 -55.83 -7.36 51.77
C ALA A 1007 -56.16 -7.20 53.25
N ILE A 1008 -55.37 -6.39 53.96
CA ILE A 1008 -55.46 -6.19 55.41
C ILE A 1008 -55.53 -4.70 55.68
N ALA A 1009 -56.63 -4.24 56.25
CA ALA A 1009 -56.83 -2.87 56.71
C ALA A 1009 -56.78 -2.82 58.26
N THR A 1010 -55.77 -2.18 58.84
CA THR A 1010 -55.56 -2.11 60.30
C THR A 1010 -54.96 -0.78 60.79
N MET A 1011 -54.57 0.11 59.88
CA MET A 1011 -53.87 1.36 60.17
C MET A 1011 -54.83 2.55 60.34
N GLY A 1012 -56.13 2.35 60.08
CA GLY A 1012 -57.22 3.30 60.33
C GLY A 1012 -57.52 4.15 59.10
N GLY A 1013 -58.76 4.60 58.97
CA GLY A 1013 -59.28 5.18 57.73
C GLY A 1013 -60.78 4.94 57.66
N HIS A 1014 -61.39 5.24 56.52
CA HIS A 1014 -62.67 4.65 56.14
C HIS A 1014 -62.43 3.80 54.89
N ASP A 1015 -62.16 2.51 55.11
CA ASP A 1015 -61.61 1.62 54.10
C ASP A 1015 -62.69 0.76 53.46
N VAL A 1016 -62.62 0.60 52.14
CA VAL A 1016 -63.63 -0.12 51.36
C VAL A 1016 -63.00 -1.24 50.54
N ALA A 1017 -63.53 -2.44 50.64
CA ALA A 1017 -63.17 -3.57 49.79
C ALA A 1017 -64.30 -3.91 48.81
N TYR A 1018 -63.97 -4.10 47.54
CA TYR A 1018 -64.87 -4.55 46.49
C TYR A 1018 -64.41 -5.93 46.00
N LEU A 1019 -65.21 -6.96 46.21
CA LEU A 1019 -64.93 -8.34 45.77
C LEU A 1019 -65.85 -8.69 44.59
N PHE A 1020 -65.26 -9.08 43.47
CA PHE A 1020 -65.98 -9.49 42.26
C PHE A 1020 -65.78 -10.99 42.01
N ASP A 1021 -66.88 -11.69 41.77
CA ASP A 1021 -66.92 -13.10 41.38
C ASP A 1021 -66.39 -13.35 39.95
N THR A 1022 -66.36 -14.62 39.59
CA THR A 1022 -66.17 -15.15 38.24
C THR A 1022 -67.51 -15.55 37.64
N ALA A 1023 -67.50 -16.09 36.41
CA ALA A 1023 -68.68 -16.69 35.82
C ALA A 1023 -68.94 -18.15 36.28
N SER A 1024 -68.12 -18.67 37.21
CA SER A 1024 -68.24 -20.01 37.77
C SER A 1024 -68.75 -19.96 39.21
N ASP A 1025 -69.18 -21.11 39.74
CA ASP A 1025 -69.72 -21.18 41.10
C ASP A 1025 -68.65 -20.78 42.14
N ASP A 1026 -68.82 -19.60 42.73
CA ASP A 1026 -67.91 -19.05 43.74
C ASP A 1026 -68.51 -19.15 45.15
N ARG A 1027 -67.64 -19.03 46.15
CA ARG A 1027 -68.02 -19.07 47.56
C ARG A 1027 -67.50 -17.86 48.32
N LEU A 1028 -68.42 -17.06 48.83
CA LEU A 1028 -68.15 -15.95 49.73
C LEU A 1028 -68.32 -16.39 51.19
N VAL A 1029 -67.34 -16.08 52.04
CA VAL A 1029 -67.36 -16.36 53.48
C VAL A 1029 -67.08 -15.07 54.24
N ALA A 1030 -68.00 -14.63 55.09
CA ALA A 1030 -67.84 -13.46 55.95
C ALA A 1030 -67.95 -13.85 57.43
N ARG A 1031 -66.99 -13.42 58.24
CA ARG A 1031 -66.92 -13.64 59.70
C ARG A 1031 -66.43 -12.37 60.39
N SER A 1032 -66.45 -12.37 61.72
CA SER A 1032 -66.26 -11.19 62.60
C SER A 1032 -65.43 -10.07 61.99
N ASN A 1033 -64.18 -10.33 61.59
CA ASN A 1033 -63.27 -9.31 61.10
C ASN A 1033 -62.78 -9.48 59.65
N TYR A 1034 -63.39 -10.36 58.85
CA TYR A 1034 -62.96 -10.58 57.47
C TYR A 1034 -64.07 -11.08 56.54
N ALA A 1035 -63.88 -10.83 55.24
CA ALA A 1035 -64.59 -11.46 54.14
C ALA A 1035 -63.59 -12.14 53.20
N ALA A 1036 -63.95 -13.30 52.67
CA ALA A 1036 -63.12 -14.05 51.73
C ALA A 1036 -63.96 -14.63 50.60
N LEU A 1037 -63.55 -14.39 49.36
CA LEU A 1037 -64.14 -14.94 48.15
C LEU A 1037 -63.22 -16.03 47.60
N TYR A 1038 -63.79 -17.21 47.35
CA TYR A 1038 -63.09 -18.39 46.84
C TYR A 1038 -63.72 -18.81 45.51
N GLY A 1039 -62.89 -18.97 44.48
CA GLY A 1039 -63.26 -19.64 43.24
C GLY A 1039 -62.40 -20.88 42.97
N GLU A 1040 -62.58 -21.50 41.81
CA GLU A 1040 -61.85 -22.72 41.42
C GLU A 1040 -60.32 -22.51 41.45
N ASP A 1041 -59.86 -21.35 40.98
CA ASP A 1041 -58.43 -21.06 40.79
C ASP A 1041 -57.93 -19.78 41.45
N PHE A 1042 -58.74 -19.13 42.28
CA PHE A 1042 -58.31 -17.96 43.05
C PHE A 1042 -58.93 -17.91 44.44
N SER A 1043 -58.27 -17.20 45.36
CA SER A 1043 -58.85 -16.77 46.61
C SER A 1043 -58.49 -15.31 46.90
N SER A 1044 -59.47 -14.56 47.38
CA SER A 1044 -59.31 -13.16 47.76
C SER A 1044 -59.83 -12.93 49.16
N TYR A 1045 -58.97 -12.44 50.04
CA TYR A 1045 -59.25 -12.23 51.45
C TYR A 1045 -59.16 -10.73 51.76
N ALA A 1046 -60.17 -10.18 52.43
CA ALA A 1046 -60.24 -8.80 52.88
C ALA A 1046 -60.55 -8.77 54.38
N ALA A 1047 -59.60 -8.32 55.20
CA ALA A 1047 -59.77 -8.23 56.66
C ALA A 1047 -59.61 -6.81 57.18
N GLY A 1048 -60.44 -6.43 58.15
CA GLY A 1048 -60.38 -5.16 58.87
C GLY A 1048 -60.88 -3.93 58.11
N PHE A 1049 -61.54 -4.11 56.95
CA PHE A 1049 -62.19 -3.03 56.20
C PHE A 1049 -63.51 -2.60 56.87
N ASP A 1050 -63.84 -1.31 56.84
CA ASP A 1050 -65.11 -0.78 57.36
C ASP A 1050 -66.31 -1.20 56.51
N VAL A 1051 -66.11 -1.28 55.19
CA VAL A 1051 -67.13 -1.68 54.22
C VAL A 1051 -66.57 -2.74 53.28
N VAL A 1052 -67.30 -3.84 53.11
CA VAL A 1052 -67.04 -4.84 52.08
C VAL A 1052 -68.26 -4.95 51.17
N VAL A 1053 -68.06 -4.81 49.86
CA VAL A 1053 -69.08 -4.96 48.83
C VAL A 1053 -68.74 -6.17 47.96
N ALA A 1054 -69.59 -7.18 47.94
CA ALA A 1054 -69.44 -8.34 47.07
C ALA A 1054 -70.43 -8.31 45.90
N TYR A 1055 -69.90 -8.51 44.68
CA TYR A 1055 -70.65 -8.57 43.44
C TYR A 1055 -70.70 -10.01 42.94
N SER A 1056 -71.92 -10.51 42.70
CA SER A 1056 -72.17 -11.70 41.89
C SER A 1056 -72.71 -11.26 40.53
N THR A 1057 -72.17 -11.84 39.46
CA THR A 1057 -72.48 -11.55 38.07
C THR A 1057 -73.09 -12.75 37.35
N SER A 1058 -72.68 -13.99 37.68
CA SER A 1058 -73.29 -15.24 37.19
C SER A 1058 -72.66 -16.48 37.83
N GLY A 1059 -73.45 -17.47 38.21
CA GLY A 1059 -72.98 -18.69 38.86
C GLY A 1059 -74.02 -19.17 39.89
N SER A 1060 -73.87 -20.37 40.45
CA SER A 1060 -74.63 -20.79 41.63
C SER A 1060 -73.85 -20.43 42.90
N ASP A 1061 -73.61 -19.13 43.09
CA ASP A 1061 -72.70 -18.63 44.11
C ASP A 1061 -73.26 -18.77 45.51
N LYS A 1062 -72.42 -19.22 46.44
CA LYS A 1062 -72.81 -19.44 47.83
C LYS A 1062 -72.25 -18.40 48.76
N THR A 1063 -73.07 -17.92 49.68
CA THR A 1063 -72.65 -17.03 50.76
C THR A 1063 -72.74 -17.72 52.12
N TYR A 1064 -71.73 -17.51 52.97
CA TYR A 1064 -71.71 -17.99 54.35
C TYR A 1064 -71.37 -16.84 55.28
N VAL A 1065 -72.39 -16.26 55.91
CA VAL A 1065 -72.27 -15.05 56.72
C VAL A 1065 -72.48 -15.39 58.20
N GLY A 1066 -71.45 -15.18 59.01
CA GLY A 1066 -71.52 -15.29 60.47
C GLY A 1066 -71.76 -13.93 61.16
N ASP A 1067 -71.45 -13.85 62.45
CA ASP A 1067 -71.32 -12.57 63.15
C ASP A 1067 -70.22 -11.74 62.47
N ILE A 1068 -70.50 -10.48 62.11
CA ILE A 1068 -69.58 -9.55 61.42
C ILE A 1068 -69.47 -8.21 62.17
N ASP A 1069 -68.30 -7.59 62.12
CA ASP A 1069 -67.96 -6.31 62.79
C ASP A 1069 -67.84 -5.13 61.80
N PHE A 1070 -68.23 -5.33 60.53
CA PHE A 1070 -68.13 -4.36 59.43
C PHE A 1070 -69.42 -4.31 58.60
N LEU A 1071 -69.58 -3.27 57.76
CA LEU A 1071 -70.72 -3.19 56.85
C LEU A 1071 -70.50 -4.10 55.63
N MET A 1072 -71.37 -5.09 55.45
CA MET A 1072 -71.35 -5.97 54.29
C MET A 1072 -72.51 -5.64 53.33
N GLN A 1073 -72.21 -5.44 52.05
CA GLN A 1073 -73.19 -5.21 50.99
C GLN A 1073 -73.08 -6.27 49.89
N TYR A 1074 -74.22 -6.88 49.53
CA TYR A 1074 -74.33 -7.85 48.45
C TYR A 1074 -75.03 -7.24 47.26
N LEU A 1075 -74.48 -7.44 46.07
CA LEU A 1075 -75.05 -7.03 44.80
C LEU A 1075 -75.01 -8.24 43.85
N GLY A 1076 -76.13 -8.61 43.24
CA GLY A 1076 -76.25 -9.83 42.42
C GLY A 1076 -77.08 -10.95 43.08
N GLU A 1077 -77.08 -12.14 42.48
CA GLU A 1077 -77.77 -13.34 42.99
C GLU A 1077 -76.81 -14.19 43.83
N TRP A 1078 -77.06 -14.28 45.14
CA TRP A 1078 -76.27 -15.10 46.07
C TRP A 1078 -77.21 -16.09 46.78
N ASP A 1079 -76.89 -17.38 46.72
CA ASP A 1079 -77.60 -18.43 47.46
C ASP A 1079 -77.00 -18.60 48.87
N ASP A 1080 -77.84 -18.54 49.89
CA ASP A 1080 -77.47 -18.67 51.32
C ASP A 1080 -77.35 -20.15 51.76
#